data_AF-A0A1J4Z1V2-F1
#
_entry.id   AF-A0A1J4Z1V2-F1
#
_cell.length_a   1.000
_cell.length_b   1.000
_cell.length_c   1.000
_cell.angle_alpha   90.00
_cell.angle_beta   90.00
_cell.angle_gamma   90.00
#
_symmetry.space_group_name_H-M   'P 1'
#
loop_
_entity.id
_entity.type
_entity.pdbx_description
1 polymer ?
#
loop_
_entity_poly.entity_id
_entity_poly.type
_entity_poly.pdbx_seq_one_letter_code
_entity_poly.pdbx_strand_id
1 'polypeptide(L)'
;MSEKRRSFVICNVALSEIFILILAVFAFAFIVGEAGRVSAGPEQEIDYSAVDLVGSDLGEGNPAATNNPTDTTKAGGDIIPKLFGGSFFLREKSTEVGGVVTEGEIILGGVPAHLITGALWGGIAGGVTYMIAGLLGASDEQAKAASLAVGLGVGIARFGFLQAQAAAAGNKVLFGDLFTKLGFGTTQVAFLWGIGIAAVAFIILYKKTEIQKVTLECLPWEAPLGGKSCEECNSDSLQPCSEYRCKALGQACDIVNKGTTDEKCVWVNPNDVKSPQITPWDKPLTEGHRYSNHDTLPSSQGAKIVRNPNNCIQAFTPLQFGIVTDEPAQCKIDIVPNKGSTQDVFDNMQYYFGDSLYGYNHTETLNLPSPESVKNTLNGTEAPEVPIDGIYNFYTRCRDANGNFNVQEFVFQLCVDDAPDTTPPVIVETSINSGSYVSYGIDEVGIDVYVNEPADCRWDIESKNYDDMVNTMECSSEIYEMNARQLYPCSGTLKGIEDKKDNKFYFRCRDKPTAPGNERNTNVQSYEFVLKGSQPLNIIKTGPNETIFGSTTSVKVDLTAETSNGAEEGKATCYFSNSGAQGSYIAMFETFDYKHKQKLQLPEGDYTYYLRCVDVGGNSADESVEFRVETDNEAPMVTRAYRTDGLKIVTNEDAECVYSLNSCNYVFEEGLKMIYSNPSIKTNHFAEWQPNIVYYIKCRDFYGNAPLPDQCSMIASASNVK
;
A
#
# COMPACT_ATOMS: atom_id res chain seq x y z
N MET A 1 -25.48 50.73 2.76
CA MET A 1 -26.26 51.32 1.65
C MET A 1 -25.39 52.36 0.93
N SER A 2 -24.38 51.93 0.16
CA SER A 2 -23.49 52.84 -0.60
C SER A 2 -22.70 52.15 -1.75
N GLU A 3 -22.54 50.83 -1.77
CA GLU A 3 -21.85 50.15 -2.90
C GLU A 3 -22.76 49.78 -4.08
N LYS A 4 -24.04 49.42 -3.83
CA LYS A 4 -24.98 49.04 -4.91
C LYS A 4 -25.31 50.19 -5.88
N ARG A 5 -25.31 51.46 -5.43
CA ARG A 5 -25.49 52.61 -6.34
C ARG A 5 -24.23 52.93 -7.14
N ARG A 6 -23.03 52.70 -6.59
CA ARG A 6 -21.77 52.87 -7.34
C ARG A 6 -21.63 51.84 -8.45
N SER A 7 -21.97 50.57 -8.17
CA SER A 7 -21.89 49.49 -9.15
C SER A 7 -22.92 49.63 -10.30
N PHE A 8 -24.12 50.15 -10.03
CA PHE A 8 -25.13 50.42 -11.06
C PHE A 8 -24.76 51.60 -11.99
N VAL A 9 -24.11 52.64 -11.45
CA VAL A 9 -23.63 53.78 -12.25
C VAL A 9 -22.43 53.38 -13.11
N ILE A 10 -21.47 52.61 -12.57
CA ILE A 10 -20.29 52.14 -13.31
C ILE A 10 -20.67 51.15 -14.43
N CYS A 11 -21.66 50.27 -14.21
CA CYS A 11 -22.10 49.31 -15.22
C CYS A 11 -22.82 49.97 -16.43
N ASN A 12 -23.55 51.07 -16.21
CA ASN A 12 -24.20 51.83 -17.29
C ASN A 12 -23.21 52.73 -18.05
N VAL A 13 -22.15 53.20 -17.37
CA VAL A 13 -21.06 53.96 -18.00
C VAL A 13 -20.23 53.05 -18.92
N ALA A 14 -19.88 51.83 -18.50
CA ALA A 14 -19.10 50.91 -19.34
C ALA A 14 -19.86 50.44 -20.61
N LEU A 15 -21.17 50.21 -20.51
CA LEU A 15 -22.00 49.85 -21.68
C LEU A 15 -22.17 51.01 -22.67
N SER A 16 -22.27 52.25 -22.18
CA SER A 16 -22.37 53.42 -23.05
C SER A 16 -21.03 53.78 -23.70
N GLU A 17 -19.91 53.61 -23.00
CA GLU A 17 -18.56 53.77 -23.56
C GLU A 17 -18.24 52.71 -24.63
N ILE A 18 -18.61 51.44 -24.40
CA ILE A 18 -18.46 50.37 -25.40
C ILE A 18 -19.37 50.62 -26.60
N PHE A 19 -20.61 51.10 -26.41
CA PHE A 19 -21.51 51.42 -27.52
C PHE A 19 -20.99 52.59 -28.37
N ILE A 20 -20.45 53.64 -27.75
CA ILE A 20 -19.79 54.76 -28.44
C ILE A 20 -18.55 54.28 -29.20
N LEU A 21 -17.79 53.34 -28.64
CA LEU A 21 -16.62 52.74 -29.29
C LEU A 21 -17.00 51.87 -30.48
N ILE A 22 -18.04 51.05 -30.36
CA ILE A 22 -18.60 50.28 -31.48
C ILE A 22 -18.98 51.23 -32.60
N LEU A 23 -19.70 52.31 -32.30
CA LEU A 23 -20.09 53.33 -33.28
C LEU A 23 -18.89 54.04 -33.92
N ALA A 24 -17.86 54.39 -33.15
CA ALA A 24 -16.67 55.09 -33.62
C ALA A 24 -15.80 54.21 -34.52
N VAL A 25 -15.59 52.94 -34.17
CA VAL A 25 -14.82 51.98 -34.98
C VAL A 25 -15.57 51.62 -36.26
N PHE A 26 -16.89 51.46 -36.18
CA PHE A 26 -17.73 51.25 -37.37
C PHE A 26 -17.69 52.45 -38.32
N ALA A 27 -17.78 53.68 -37.80
CA ALA A 27 -17.69 54.90 -38.59
C ALA A 27 -16.32 55.04 -39.27
N PHE A 28 -15.23 54.75 -38.54
CA PHE A 28 -13.87 54.78 -39.09
C PHE A 28 -13.66 53.75 -40.20
N ALA A 29 -14.10 52.50 -40.00
CA ALA A 29 -13.94 51.44 -41.00
C ALA A 29 -14.73 51.74 -42.31
N PHE A 30 -15.91 52.35 -42.22
CA PHE A 30 -16.72 52.67 -43.40
C PHE A 30 -16.28 53.95 -44.13
N ILE A 31 -15.76 54.96 -43.41
CA ILE A 31 -15.26 56.23 -43.99
C ILE A 31 -13.93 56.02 -44.72
N VAL A 32 -13.00 55.24 -44.16
CA VAL A 32 -11.69 54.99 -44.79
C VAL A 32 -11.82 54.18 -46.08
N GLY A 33 -12.86 53.33 -46.20
CA GLY A 33 -13.15 52.56 -47.40
C GLY A 33 -13.67 53.34 -48.62
N GLU A 34 -13.94 54.66 -48.51
CA GLU A 34 -14.30 55.55 -49.64
C GLU A 34 -13.15 56.49 -50.06
N ALA A 35 -12.02 56.50 -49.35
CA ALA A 35 -10.85 57.30 -49.74
C ALA A 35 -10.08 56.64 -50.89
N GLY A 36 -10.45 56.96 -52.13
CA GLY A 36 -9.73 56.56 -53.33
C GLY A 36 -8.33 57.18 -53.41
N ARG A 37 -7.32 56.32 -53.57
CA ARG A 37 -5.94 56.58 -54.05
C ARG A 37 -5.07 57.53 -53.21
N VAL A 38 -4.17 56.95 -52.42
CA VAL A 38 -2.84 57.52 -52.18
C VAL A 38 -1.83 56.68 -52.96
N SER A 39 -1.11 57.35 -53.86
CA SER A 39 -0.22 56.79 -54.88
C SER A 39 1.25 56.99 -54.50
N ALA A 40 2.07 55.92 -54.54
CA ALA A 40 3.48 55.90 -54.99
C ALA A 40 4.08 54.47 -54.80
N GLY A 41 4.28 53.68 -55.86
CA GLY A 41 5.62 53.28 -56.36
C GLY A 41 5.75 51.74 -56.47
N PRO A 42 6.57 51.17 -57.37
CA PRO A 42 6.21 49.98 -58.17
C PRO A 42 6.39 48.61 -57.50
N GLU A 43 5.66 47.65 -58.07
CA GLU A 43 5.62 46.20 -57.81
C GLU A 43 7.00 45.53 -57.67
N GLN A 44 7.17 44.77 -56.58
CA GLN A 44 8.08 43.63 -56.52
C GLN A 44 7.22 42.39 -56.20
N GLU A 45 7.32 41.38 -57.07
CA GLU A 45 6.81 40.02 -56.84
C GLU A 45 7.38 39.45 -55.52
N ILE A 46 6.52 38.85 -54.69
CA ILE A 46 6.95 38.05 -53.55
C ILE A 46 6.45 36.61 -53.75
N ASP A 47 7.43 35.73 -53.87
CA ASP A 47 7.36 34.28 -53.93
C ASP A 47 6.88 33.68 -52.58
N TYR A 48 5.97 32.72 -52.64
CA TYR A 48 5.45 31.99 -51.49
C TYR A 48 6.17 30.66 -51.32
N SER A 49 7.29 30.66 -50.60
CA SER A 49 7.81 29.44 -49.97
C SER A 49 8.55 29.76 -48.67
N ALA A 50 8.24 28.97 -47.63
CA ALA A 50 8.89 28.89 -46.31
C ALA A 50 8.50 29.92 -45.22
N VAL A 51 7.61 29.50 -44.30
CA VAL A 51 7.73 29.79 -42.86
C VAL A 51 7.24 28.55 -42.09
N ASP A 52 8.19 27.85 -41.46
CA ASP A 52 8.01 26.67 -40.62
C ASP A 52 8.28 27.08 -39.16
N LEU A 53 7.41 26.71 -38.22
CA LEU A 53 7.55 27.03 -36.78
C LEU A 53 7.41 25.75 -35.95
N VAL A 54 8.55 25.13 -35.63
CA VAL A 54 8.70 24.14 -34.56
C VAL A 54 9.89 24.57 -33.68
N GLY A 55 9.68 24.53 -32.36
CA GLY A 55 10.73 24.63 -31.35
C GLY A 55 10.42 23.67 -30.19
N SER A 56 11.40 22.84 -29.84
CA SER A 56 11.40 21.76 -28.85
C SER A 56 12.21 22.12 -27.60
N ASP A 57 11.81 21.64 -26.41
CA ASP A 57 12.63 20.72 -25.56
C ASP A 57 11.98 20.37 -24.21
N LEU A 58 12.10 19.09 -23.80
CA LEU A 58 12.47 18.56 -22.46
C LEU A 58 12.29 17.02 -22.36
N GLY A 59 13.41 16.28 -22.28
CA GLY A 59 13.71 15.18 -21.30
C GLY A 59 13.21 13.73 -21.51
N GLU A 60 14.16 12.79 -21.67
CA GLU A 60 14.10 11.30 -21.68
C GLU A 60 13.84 10.67 -20.27
N GLY A 61 13.48 9.39 -20.01
CA GLY A 61 13.18 8.18 -20.79
C GLY A 61 12.95 6.90 -19.92
N ASN A 62 11.99 6.04 -20.35
CA ASN A 62 11.87 4.54 -20.37
C ASN A 62 11.84 3.63 -19.08
N PRO A 63 11.39 2.32 -19.12
CA PRO A 63 11.10 1.47 -20.30
C PRO A 63 9.85 0.53 -20.35
N ALA A 64 9.54 0.16 -21.61
CA ALA A 64 9.05 -1.11 -22.16
C ALA A 64 7.64 -1.67 -21.81
N ALA A 65 6.74 -1.66 -22.82
CA ALA A 65 5.94 -2.83 -23.20
C ALA A 65 5.37 -2.67 -24.63
N THR A 66 5.40 -3.77 -25.37
CA THR A 66 5.02 -4.00 -26.77
C THR A 66 3.51 -3.90 -27.05
N ASN A 67 3.12 -3.34 -28.21
CA ASN A 67 2.17 -3.90 -29.21
C ASN A 67 1.48 -2.81 -30.07
N ASN A 68 1.25 -3.14 -31.35
CA ASN A 68 0.61 -2.38 -32.45
C ASN A 68 -0.57 -1.44 -32.09
N PRO A 69 -0.70 -0.27 -32.76
CA PRO A 69 -1.95 0.48 -32.83
C PRO A 69 -2.64 0.32 -34.20
N THR A 70 -3.84 -0.26 -34.18
CA THR A 70 -4.87 0.00 -35.19
C THR A 70 -5.98 0.84 -34.55
N ASP A 71 -6.34 1.90 -35.26
CA ASP A 71 -7.62 2.61 -35.23
C ASP A 71 -7.87 3.59 -34.06
N THR A 72 -7.84 4.89 -34.37
CA THR A 72 -8.96 5.85 -34.18
C THR A 72 -8.48 7.31 -34.33
N THR A 73 -8.56 7.86 -35.55
CA THR A 73 -8.57 9.32 -35.78
C THR A 73 -9.65 9.67 -36.81
N LYS A 74 -10.87 9.94 -36.34
CA LYS A 74 -11.87 10.72 -37.09
C LYS A 74 -12.78 11.47 -36.12
N ALA A 75 -12.62 12.79 -36.03
CA ALA A 75 -13.70 13.78 -35.96
C ALA A 75 -13.11 15.17 -35.74
N GLY A 76 -13.41 16.12 -36.64
CA GLY A 76 -13.09 17.54 -36.41
C GLY A 76 -13.00 18.44 -37.65
N GLY A 77 -12.98 17.88 -38.86
CA GLY A 77 -12.83 18.63 -40.12
C GLY A 77 -14.11 18.73 -40.97
N ASP A 78 -15.29 18.94 -40.37
CA ASP A 78 -16.56 18.73 -41.08
C ASP A 78 -17.65 19.77 -40.76
N ILE A 79 -17.35 21.08 -40.92
CA ILE A 79 -18.34 22.15 -40.65
C ILE A 79 -18.51 23.17 -41.78
N ILE A 80 -17.70 23.17 -42.84
CA ILE A 80 -17.79 24.18 -43.92
C ILE A 80 -18.51 23.68 -45.19
N PRO A 81 -18.43 22.40 -45.61
CA PRO A 81 -19.15 21.94 -46.81
C PRO A 81 -20.66 21.65 -46.61
N LYS A 82 -21.16 21.63 -45.38
CA LYS A 82 -22.56 21.23 -45.07
C LYS A 82 -23.56 22.39 -44.97
N LEU A 83 -23.12 23.65 -45.06
CA LEU A 83 -24.02 24.81 -44.92
C LEU A 83 -24.56 25.36 -46.26
N PHE A 84 -23.94 25.05 -47.41
CA PHE A 84 -24.39 25.53 -48.72
C PHE A 84 -24.21 24.47 -49.82
N GLY A 85 -25.23 23.62 -49.98
CA GLY A 85 -25.25 22.58 -51.02
C GLY A 85 -25.39 23.17 -52.43
N GLY A 86 -24.37 23.02 -53.27
CA GLY A 86 -24.41 23.28 -54.71
C GLY A 86 -23.04 23.14 -55.38
N SER A 87 -22.96 22.33 -56.44
CA SER A 87 -21.72 22.03 -57.19
C SER A 87 -21.21 23.22 -58.01
N PHE A 88 -19.92 23.54 -57.91
CA PHE A 88 -19.27 24.64 -58.63
C PHE A 88 -18.47 24.10 -59.84
N PHE A 89 -18.75 24.62 -61.04
CA PHE A 89 -17.95 24.36 -62.25
C PHE A 89 -17.20 25.64 -62.66
N LEU A 90 -15.88 25.54 -62.83
CA LEU A 90 -15.07 26.52 -63.58
C LEU A 90 -15.00 26.06 -65.04
N ARG A 91 -15.31 26.96 -65.99
CA ARG A 91 -15.15 26.71 -67.42
C ARG A 91 -14.09 27.66 -67.97
N GLU A 92 -12.96 27.09 -68.35
CA GLU A 92 -11.93 27.76 -69.15
C GLU A 92 -12.33 27.70 -70.63
N LYS A 93 -12.15 28.80 -71.38
CA LYS A 93 -12.29 28.78 -72.84
C LYS A 93 -11.02 29.37 -73.45
N SER A 94 -10.14 28.52 -73.93
CA SER A 94 -9.01 28.93 -74.77
C SER A 94 -9.51 29.21 -76.19
N THR A 95 -9.01 30.29 -76.79
CA THR A 95 -9.09 30.50 -78.25
C THR A 95 -7.71 30.95 -78.69
N GLU A 96 -6.99 30.10 -79.44
CA GLU A 96 -5.70 30.45 -80.02
C GLU A 96 -5.89 31.15 -81.37
N VAL A 97 -5.36 32.37 -81.49
CA VAL A 97 -4.95 32.93 -82.78
C VAL A 97 -3.59 33.61 -82.57
N GLY A 98 -2.52 33.05 -83.14
CA GLY A 98 -1.26 33.76 -83.35
C GLY A 98 -0.23 33.76 -82.21
N GLY A 99 -0.15 32.69 -81.40
CA GLY A 99 1.08 32.36 -80.66
C GLY A 99 1.55 33.35 -79.59
N VAL A 100 0.64 34.13 -78.99
CA VAL A 100 0.90 34.93 -77.78
C VAL A 100 -0.22 34.66 -76.79
N VAL A 101 0.11 34.04 -75.65
CA VAL A 101 -0.80 33.92 -74.50
C VAL A 101 -0.50 35.11 -73.59
N THR A 102 -1.37 36.11 -73.62
CA THR A 102 -1.46 37.14 -72.56
C THR A 102 -2.07 36.51 -71.32
N GLU A 103 -1.54 36.80 -70.13
CA GLU A 103 -2.10 36.37 -68.86
C GLU A 103 -3.59 36.72 -68.79
N GLY A 104 -4.41 35.70 -68.51
CA GLY A 104 -5.83 35.88 -68.25
C GLY A 104 -6.01 36.63 -66.93
N GLU A 105 -6.48 37.86 -67.02
CA GLU A 105 -6.97 38.64 -65.89
C GLU A 105 -8.09 37.84 -65.18
N ILE A 106 -7.87 37.42 -63.93
CA ILE A 106 -8.93 36.85 -63.10
C ILE A 106 -9.85 38.00 -62.68
N ILE A 107 -10.89 38.27 -63.47
CA ILE A 107 -11.97 39.15 -63.06
C ILE A 107 -12.81 38.40 -62.00
N LEU A 108 -12.53 38.64 -60.73
CA LEU A 108 -13.31 38.14 -59.58
C LEU A 108 -14.65 38.88 -59.47
N GLY A 109 -15.51 38.71 -60.46
CA GLY A 109 -16.88 39.20 -60.45
C GLY A 109 -17.82 38.20 -59.77
N GLY A 110 -18.23 38.45 -58.53
CA GLY A 110 -19.31 37.70 -57.89
C GLY A 110 -19.26 37.58 -56.37
N VAL A 111 -20.27 36.86 -55.83
CA VAL A 111 -20.53 36.63 -54.39
C VAL A 111 -19.30 36.25 -53.55
N PRO A 112 -18.35 35.40 -54.01
CA PRO A 112 -17.15 35.06 -53.24
C PRO A 112 -16.23 36.26 -52.98
N ALA A 113 -16.05 37.15 -53.96
CA ALA A 113 -15.23 38.35 -53.81
C ALA A 113 -15.81 39.28 -52.74
N HIS A 114 -17.14 39.47 -52.75
CA HIS A 114 -17.82 40.29 -51.76
C HIS A 114 -17.73 39.69 -50.36
N LEU A 115 -17.81 38.35 -50.23
CA LEU A 115 -17.73 37.67 -48.93
C LEU A 115 -16.33 37.78 -48.34
N ILE A 116 -15.29 37.58 -49.15
CA ILE A 116 -13.88 37.76 -48.74
C ILE A 116 -13.66 39.21 -48.31
N THR A 117 -14.17 40.17 -49.07
CA THR A 117 -14.07 41.59 -48.73
C THR A 117 -14.78 41.90 -47.42
N GLY A 118 -15.99 41.36 -47.20
CA GLY A 118 -16.72 41.48 -45.94
C GLY A 118 -15.94 40.88 -44.76
N ALA A 119 -15.41 39.66 -44.91
CA ALA A 119 -14.64 38.99 -43.88
C ALA A 119 -13.35 39.74 -43.52
N LEU A 120 -12.64 40.30 -44.52
CA LEU A 120 -11.43 41.09 -44.30
C LEU A 120 -11.73 42.35 -43.46
N TRP A 121 -12.76 43.12 -43.85
CA TRP A 121 -13.17 44.31 -43.11
C TRP A 121 -13.72 43.97 -41.72
N GLY A 122 -14.41 42.83 -41.58
CA GLY A 122 -14.83 42.30 -40.29
C GLY A 122 -13.65 41.93 -39.39
N GLY A 123 -12.62 41.28 -39.94
CA GLY A 123 -11.41 40.92 -39.21
C GLY A 123 -10.64 42.13 -38.71
N ILE A 124 -10.46 43.15 -39.57
CA ILE A 124 -9.79 44.41 -39.20
C ILE A 124 -10.57 45.12 -38.09
N ALA A 125 -11.89 45.28 -38.26
CA ALA A 125 -12.71 45.96 -37.27
C ALA A 125 -12.72 45.21 -35.93
N GLY A 126 -12.83 43.88 -35.95
CA GLY A 126 -12.74 43.05 -34.76
C GLY A 126 -11.39 43.18 -34.04
N GLY A 127 -10.27 43.13 -34.78
CA GLY A 127 -8.92 43.28 -34.22
C GLY A 127 -8.72 44.65 -33.55
N VAL A 128 -9.17 45.72 -34.18
CA VAL A 128 -9.12 47.08 -33.60
C VAL A 128 -9.99 47.16 -32.34
N THR A 129 -11.20 46.62 -32.38
CA THR A 129 -12.08 46.60 -31.20
C THR A 129 -11.47 45.83 -30.03
N TYR A 130 -10.84 44.68 -30.27
CA TYR A 130 -10.16 43.91 -29.22
C TYR A 130 -9.07 44.74 -28.53
N MET A 131 -8.23 45.40 -29.33
CA MET A 131 -7.13 46.23 -28.84
C MET A 131 -7.64 47.41 -27.99
N ILE A 132 -8.65 48.14 -28.46
CA ILE A 132 -9.18 49.30 -27.73
C ILE A 132 -9.97 48.85 -26.50
N ALA A 133 -10.74 47.75 -26.57
CA ALA A 133 -11.48 47.22 -25.42
C ALA A 133 -10.53 46.81 -24.27
N GLY A 134 -9.41 46.16 -24.59
CA GLY A 134 -8.36 45.87 -23.61
C GLY A 134 -7.74 47.14 -23.00
N LEU A 135 -7.55 48.19 -23.81
CA LEU A 135 -7.03 49.49 -23.35
C LEU A 135 -8.00 50.21 -22.39
N LEU A 136 -9.31 50.01 -22.56
CA LEU A 136 -10.36 50.56 -21.69
C LEU A 136 -10.66 49.67 -20.47
N GLY A 137 -9.85 48.65 -20.21
CA GLY A 137 -9.95 47.82 -19.02
C GLY A 137 -11.06 46.76 -19.08
N ALA A 138 -11.56 46.41 -20.28
CA ALA A 138 -12.43 45.25 -20.43
C ALA A 138 -11.67 43.96 -20.10
N SER A 139 -12.33 43.00 -19.46
CA SER A 139 -11.72 41.68 -19.28
C SER A 139 -11.48 41.01 -20.63
N ASP A 140 -10.53 40.08 -20.70
CA ASP A 140 -10.18 39.41 -21.96
C ASP A 140 -11.40 38.75 -22.64
N GLU A 141 -12.30 38.15 -21.84
CA GLU A 141 -13.55 37.57 -22.35
C GLU A 141 -14.51 38.64 -22.90
N GLN A 142 -14.61 39.80 -22.26
CA GLN A 142 -15.45 40.90 -22.71
C GLN A 142 -14.89 41.56 -23.98
N ALA A 143 -13.56 41.70 -24.06
CA ALA A 143 -12.87 42.21 -25.24
C ALA A 143 -13.06 41.28 -26.44
N LYS A 144 -12.95 39.95 -26.23
CA LYS A 144 -13.22 38.93 -27.26
C LYS A 144 -14.67 38.93 -27.73
N ALA A 145 -15.61 39.08 -26.81
CA ALA A 145 -17.03 39.17 -27.17
C ALA A 145 -17.32 40.43 -27.99
N ALA A 146 -16.75 41.59 -27.60
CA ALA A 146 -16.87 42.85 -28.32
C ALA A 146 -16.24 42.78 -29.71
N SER A 147 -15.02 42.22 -29.81
CA SER A 147 -14.30 42.11 -31.08
C SER A 147 -15.02 41.23 -32.10
N LEU A 148 -15.55 40.08 -31.66
CA LEU A 148 -16.29 39.19 -32.55
C LEU A 148 -17.61 39.82 -32.99
N ALA A 149 -18.31 40.48 -32.07
CA ALA A 149 -19.58 41.14 -32.37
C ALA A 149 -19.41 42.28 -33.40
N VAL A 150 -18.42 43.15 -33.21
CA VAL A 150 -18.12 44.23 -34.16
C VAL A 150 -17.66 43.67 -35.49
N GLY A 151 -16.78 42.67 -35.48
CA GLY A 151 -16.27 42.07 -36.71
C GLY A 151 -17.37 41.43 -37.56
N LEU A 152 -18.31 40.71 -36.94
CA LEU A 152 -19.48 40.15 -37.62
C LEU A 152 -20.39 41.25 -38.19
N GLY A 153 -20.67 42.29 -37.40
CA GLY A 153 -21.49 43.41 -37.85
C GLY A 153 -20.89 44.12 -39.07
N VAL A 154 -19.61 44.50 -39.01
CA VAL A 154 -18.93 45.23 -40.10
C VAL A 154 -18.85 44.35 -41.34
N GLY A 155 -18.50 43.07 -41.17
CA GLY A 155 -18.36 42.15 -42.28
C GLY A 155 -19.68 41.91 -43.02
N ILE A 156 -20.77 41.70 -42.28
CA ILE A 156 -22.10 41.52 -42.88
C ILE A 156 -22.62 42.81 -43.53
N ALA A 157 -22.38 43.98 -42.90
CA ALA A 157 -22.74 45.27 -43.49
C ALA A 157 -22.03 45.52 -44.83
N ARG A 158 -20.71 45.29 -44.88
CA ARG A 158 -19.91 45.50 -46.09
C ARG A 158 -20.25 44.49 -47.18
N PHE A 159 -20.44 43.22 -46.81
CA PHE A 159 -20.90 42.19 -47.74
C PHE A 159 -22.27 42.53 -48.34
N GLY A 160 -23.26 42.86 -47.48
CA GLY A 160 -24.62 43.19 -47.91
C GLY A 160 -24.67 44.43 -48.82
N PHE A 161 -23.88 45.46 -48.52
CA PHE A 161 -23.75 46.67 -49.34
C PHE A 161 -23.22 46.37 -50.74
N LEU A 162 -22.13 45.61 -50.85
CA LEU A 162 -21.54 45.25 -52.14
C LEU A 162 -22.48 44.37 -52.98
N GLN A 163 -23.20 43.44 -52.33
CA GLN A 163 -24.21 42.60 -52.98
C GLN A 163 -25.39 43.43 -53.51
N ALA A 164 -25.86 44.41 -52.73
CA ALA A 164 -26.94 45.29 -53.15
C ALA A 164 -26.53 46.21 -54.31
N GLN A 165 -25.31 46.77 -54.28
CA GLN A 165 -24.80 47.59 -55.40
C GLN A 165 -24.59 46.79 -56.68
N ALA A 166 -24.01 45.59 -56.58
CA ALA A 166 -23.85 44.72 -57.74
C ALA A 166 -25.20 44.36 -58.37
N ALA A 167 -26.22 44.08 -57.56
CA ALA A 167 -27.58 43.81 -58.04
C ALA A 167 -28.26 45.05 -58.65
N ALA A 168 -28.09 46.23 -58.06
CA ALA A 168 -28.61 47.49 -58.60
C ALA A 168 -27.96 47.86 -59.96
N ALA A 169 -26.71 47.44 -60.20
CA ALA A 169 -26.01 47.56 -61.48
C ALA A 169 -26.43 46.49 -62.52
N GLY A 170 -27.39 45.62 -62.19
CA GLY A 170 -27.94 44.60 -63.10
C GLY A 170 -27.21 43.24 -63.07
N ASN A 171 -26.20 43.06 -62.21
CA ASN A 171 -25.49 41.80 -62.09
C ASN A 171 -26.30 40.78 -61.27
N LYS A 172 -26.35 39.52 -61.73
CA LYS A 172 -26.99 38.43 -60.98
C LYS A 172 -26.10 37.97 -59.83
N VAL A 173 -26.43 38.40 -58.60
CA VAL A 173 -25.75 37.97 -57.38
C VAL A 173 -26.73 37.32 -56.39
N LEU A 174 -26.29 36.25 -55.73
CA LEU A 174 -27.13 35.26 -55.03
C LEU A 174 -28.09 35.86 -53.99
N PHE A 175 -27.68 36.90 -53.27
CA PHE A 175 -28.49 37.56 -52.23
C PHE A 175 -28.80 39.03 -52.55
N GLY A 176 -28.52 39.48 -53.77
CA GLY A 176 -28.61 40.89 -54.16
C GLY A 176 -30.00 41.49 -53.98
N ASP A 177 -31.04 40.81 -54.46
CA ASP A 177 -32.42 41.29 -54.37
C ASP A 177 -32.91 41.38 -52.91
N LEU A 178 -32.46 40.47 -52.04
CA LEU A 178 -32.73 40.50 -50.61
C LEU A 178 -32.08 41.71 -49.93
N PHE A 179 -30.80 41.94 -50.16
CA PHE A 179 -30.08 43.07 -49.56
C PHE A 179 -30.55 44.42 -50.10
N THR A 180 -30.89 44.51 -51.39
CA THR A 180 -31.51 45.72 -51.98
C THR A 180 -32.86 46.02 -51.34
N LYS A 181 -33.73 45.01 -51.12
CA LYS A 181 -35.02 45.16 -50.44
C LYS A 181 -34.90 45.55 -48.97
N LEU A 182 -33.86 45.06 -48.28
CA LEU A 182 -33.54 45.46 -46.91
C LEU A 182 -32.86 46.83 -46.81
N GLY A 183 -32.66 47.51 -47.95
CA GLY A 183 -32.16 48.88 -48.04
C GLY A 183 -30.63 49.00 -48.03
N PHE A 184 -29.88 47.90 -48.04
CA PHE A 184 -28.41 47.91 -48.01
C PHE A 184 -27.76 48.55 -49.23
N GLY A 185 -28.52 48.92 -50.27
CA GLY A 185 -27.99 49.66 -51.43
C GLY A 185 -27.47 51.06 -51.11
N THR A 186 -27.75 51.58 -49.91
CA THR A 186 -27.18 52.83 -49.41
C THR A 186 -26.23 52.56 -48.24
N THR A 187 -25.14 53.32 -48.18
CA THR A 187 -24.12 53.19 -47.13
C THR A 187 -24.70 53.38 -45.74
N GLN A 188 -25.64 54.32 -45.58
CA GLN A 188 -26.28 54.65 -44.31
C GLN A 188 -27.11 53.48 -43.76
N VAL A 189 -27.88 52.80 -44.61
CA VAL A 189 -28.75 51.71 -44.16
C VAL A 189 -27.95 50.43 -43.88
N ALA A 190 -26.95 50.12 -44.70
CA ALA A 190 -26.05 48.99 -44.45
C ALA A 190 -25.30 49.14 -43.11
N PHE A 191 -24.88 50.37 -42.79
CA PHE A 191 -24.25 50.71 -41.52
C PHE A 191 -25.17 50.46 -40.31
N LEU A 192 -26.43 50.91 -40.38
CA LEU A 192 -27.40 50.71 -39.30
C LEU A 192 -27.69 49.23 -39.04
N TRP A 193 -27.80 48.43 -40.11
CA TRP A 193 -27.94 46.98 -39.98
C TRP A 193 -26.70 46.33 -39.37
N GLY A 194 -25.50 46.78 -39.75
CA GLY A 194 -24.25 46.32 -39.16
C GLY A 194 -24.19 46.52 -37.64
N ILE A 195 -24.61 47.70 -37.16
CA ILE A 195 -24.69 48.00 -35.73
C ILE A 195 -25.73 47.12 -35.04
N GLY A 196 -26.91 46.95 -35.66
CA GLY A 196 -27.95 46.08 -35.11
C GLY A 196 -27.48 44.64 -34.92
N ILE A 197 -26.75 44.10 -35.91
CA ILE A 197 -26.18 42.76 -35.86
C ILE A 197 -25.09 42.65 -34.78
N ALA A 198 -24.18 43.63 -34.70
CA ALA A 198 -23.15 43.66 -33.69
C ALA A 198 -23.73 43.72 -32.27
N ALA A 199 -24.76 44.54 -32.05
CA ALA A 199 -25.41 44.66 -30.74
C ALA A 199 -26.04 43.33 -30.29
N VAL A 200 -26.76 42.65 -31.19
CA VAL A 200 -27.37 41.34 -30.90
C VAL A 200 -26.29 40.29 -30.63
N ALA A 201 -25.24 40.23 -31.45
CA ALA A 201 -24.14 39.29 -31.27
C ALA A 201 -23.43 39.52 -29.91
N PHE A 202 -23.20 40.77 -29.53
CA PHE A 202 -22.57 41.10 -28.25
C PHE A 202 -23.41 40.67 -27.05
N ILE A 203 -24.72 40.91 -27.09
CA ILE A 203 -25.65 40.50 -26.01
C ILE A 203 -25.62 38.98 -25.82
N ILE A 204 -25.57 38.21 -26.90
CA ILE A 204 -25.53 36.74 -26.83
C ILE A 204 -24.21 36.24 -26.25
N LEU A 205 -23.10 36.92 -26.55
CA LEU A 205 -21.76 36.48 -26.17
C LEU A 205 -21.31 36.99 -24.79
N TYR A 206 -21.98 38.00 -24.22
CA TYR A 206 -21.58 38.61 -22.95
C TYR A 206 -21.91 37.74 -21.73
N LYS A 207 -20.88 37.31 -20.97
CA LYS A 207 -21.03 36.59 -19.69
C LYS A 207 -20.51 37.42 -18.51
N LYS A 208 -21.22 37.40 -17.37
CA LYS A 208 -20.77 38.02 -16.11
C LYS A 208 -20.03 37.00 -15.25
N THR A 209 -18.81 37.30 -14.85
CA THR A 209 -17.97 36.46 -13.97
C THR A 209 -17.92 37.04 -12.55
N GLU A 210 -18.04 36.17 -11.53
CA GLU A 210 -17.89 36.49 -10.10
C GLU A 210 -16.77 35.61 -9.53
N ILE A 211 -15.76 36.22 -8.88
CA ILE A 211 -14.60 35.50 -8.34
C ILE A 211 -14.77 35.37 -6.82
N GLN A 212 -14.94 34.13 -6.31
CA GLN A 212 -14.84 33.84 -4.88
C GLN A 212 -13.43 33.35 -4.54
N LYS A 213 -12.74 34.03 -3.61
CA LYS A 213 -11.47 33.55 -3.06
C LYS A 213 -11.75 32.53 -1.98
N VAL A 214 -11.41 31.27 -2.21
CA VAL A 214 -11.31 30.25 -1.16
C VAL A 214 -9.85 30.21 -0.71
N THR A 215 -9.61 30.61 0.54
CA THR A 215 -8.29 30.52 1.17
C THR A 215 -8.21 29.18 1.89
N LEU A 216 -7.27 28.31 1.50
CA LEU A 216 -6.96 27.07 2.21
C LEU A 216 -5.78 27.34 3.12
N GLU A 217 -5.99 27.28 4.43
CA GLU A 217 -4.92 27.32 5.44
C GLU A 217 -4.61 25.88 5.87
N CYS A 218 -3.37 25.43 5.66
CA CYS A 218 -2.89 24.15 6.19
C CYS A 218 -2.61 24.28 7.69
N LEU A 219 -3.65 24.13 8.51
CA LEU A 219 -3.52 24.02 9.96
C LEU A 219 -3.07 22.59 10.35
N PRO A 220 -2.40 22.40 11.51
CA PRO A 220 -2.14 21.07 12.06
C PRO A 220 -3.44 20.26 12.16
N TRP A 221 -3.38 18.97 11.84
CA TRP A 221 -4.54 18.09 12.04
C TRP A 221 -4.88 18.02 13.52
N GLU A 222 -6.08 18.47 13.87
CA GLU A 222 -6.66 18.29 15.21
C GLU A 222 -7.72 17.20 15.12
N ALA A 223 -7.53 16.13 15.90
CA ALA A 223 -8.51 15.07 15.98
C ALA A 223 -9.86 15.60 16.51
N PRO A 224 -10.99 15.04 16.06
CA PRO A 224 -12.31 15.41 16.59
C PRO A 224 -12.38 15.31 18.11
N LEU A 225 -13.14 16.19 18.74
CA LEU A 225 -13.36 16.15 20.19
C LEU A 225 -14.13 14.87 20.58
N GLY A 226 -13.65 14.16 21.61
CA GLY A 226 -14.25 12.92 22.12
C GLY A 226 -13.73 11.66 21.44
N GLY A 227 -14.54 10.60 21.43
CA GLY A 227 -14.15 9.28 20.90
C GLY A 227 -15.29 8.47 20.29
N LYS A 228 -16.31 9.12 19.72
CA LYS A 228 -17.49 8.41 19.16
C LYS A 228 -17.15 7.43 18.03
N SER A 229 -16.05 7.65 17.32
CA SER A 229 -15.65 6.88 16.14
C SER A 229 -14.38 6.06 16.35
N CYS A 230 -13.90 5.87 17.59
CA CYS A 230 -12.64 5.14 17.83
C CYS A 230 -12.67 3.73 17.22
N GLU A 231 -13.82 3.05 17.33
CA GLU A 231 -13.96 1.66 16.90
C GLU A 231 -14.11 1.45 15.40
N GLU A 232 -14.31 2.52 14.61
CA GLU A 232 -14.31 2.43 13.15
C GLU A 232 -12.99 1.87 12.63
N CYS A 233 -11.89 2.16 13.33
CA CYS A 233 -10.55 1.65 13.03
C CYS A 233 -10.44 0.12 13.14
N ASN A 234 -11.25 -0.50 13.99
CA ASN A 234 -11.15 -1.94 14.29
C ASN A 234 -11.80 -2.81 13.21
N SER A 235 -12.55 -2.20 12.28
CA SER A 235 -13.30 -2.90 11.24
C SER A 235 -12.48 -3.22 9.99
N ASP A 236 -11.27 -2.65 9.87
CA ASP A 236 -10.43 -2.77 8.68
C ASP A 236 -9.37 -3.88 8.83
N SER A 237 -9.68 -5.07 8.33
CA SER A 237 -8.76 -6.21 8.37
C SER A 237 -7.49 -6.04 7.52
N LEU A 238 -7.48 -5.12 6.54
CA LEU A 238 -6.33 -4.90 5.64
C LEU A 238 -5.35 -3.86 6.19
N GLN A 239 -5.80 -3.03 7.13
CA GLN A 239 -4.96 -2.10 7.86
C GLN A 239 -5.27 -2.22 9.35
N PRO A 240 -4.41 -2.87 10.15
CA PRO A 240 -4.60 -2.91 11.60
C PRO A 240 -4.60 -1.49 12.17
N CYS A 241 -5.32 -1.31 13.28
CA CYS A 241 -5.46 0.00 13.88
C CYS A 241 -4.18 0.43 14.59
N SER A 242 -3.29 1.15 13.91
CA SER A 242 -2.12 1.77 14.54
C SER A 242 -2.51 2.89 15.51
N GLU A 243 -1.63 3.20 16.47
CA GLU A 243 -1.83 4.29 17.45
C GLU A 243 -2.17 5.62 16.77
N TYR A 244 -1.49 5.93 15.67
CA TYR A 244 -1.74 7.15 14.90
C TYR A 244 -3.16 7.19 14.32
N ARG A 245 -3.61 6.09 13.70
CA ARG A 245 -4.97 5.99 13.13
C ARG A 245 -6.03 6.09 14.21
N CYS A 246 -5.82 5.42 15.35
CA CYS A 246 -6.71 5.49 16.49
C CYS A 246 -6.86 6.93 17.01
N LYS A 247 -5.73 7.60 17.29
CA LYS A 247 -5.71 8.98 17.79
C LYS A 247 -6.22 10.01 16.78
N ALA A 248 -6.19 9.69 15.48
CA ALA A 248 -6.77 10.56 14.45
C ALA A 248 -8.30 10.58 14.47
N LEU A 249 -8.96 9.52 14.97
CA LEU A 249 -10.42 9.41 15.02
C LEU A 249 -11.06 10.21 16.16
N GLY A 250 -10.28 10.52 17.20
CA GLY A 250 -10.75 11.35 18.30
C GLY A 250 -9.70 11.55 19.38
N GLN A 251 -9.77 12.70 20.06
CA GLN A 251 -8.85 13.05 21.16
C GLN A 251 -8.95 12.11 22.37
N ALA A 252 -10.07 11.40 22.54
CA ALA A 252 -10.28 10.42 23.61
C ALA A 252 -10.15 8.96 23.12
N CYS A 253 -9.65 8.74 21.90
CA CYS A 253 -9.37 7.41 21.39
C CYS A 253 -7.99 6.95 21.85
N ASP A 254 -7.90 5.75 22.41
CA ASP A 254 -6.64 5.09 22.74
C ASP A 254 -6.70 3.61 22.34
N ILE A 255 -5.52 3.02 22.19
CA ILE A 255 -5.38 1.60 21.89
C ILE A 255 -5.32 0.81 23.20
N VAL A 256 -6.14 -0.24 23.29
CA VAL A 256 -5.99 -1.31 24.29
C VAL A 256 -5.25 -2.50 23.68
N ASN A 257 -4.68 -3.34 24.55
CA ASN A 257 -3.88 -4.52 24.17
C ASN A 257 -2.61 -4.20 23.37
N LYS A 258 -1.97 -3.05 23.63
CA LYS A 258 -0.73 -2.60 22.97
C LYS A 258 0.35 -3.69 22.99
N GLY A 259 0.96 -3.95 21.84
CA GLY A 259 2.00 -4.97 21.66
C GLY A 259 1.50 -6.39 21.47
N THR A 260 0.19 -6.61 21.36
CA THR A 260 -0.42 -7.91 21.04
C THR A 260 -0.93 -7.93 19.60
N THR A 261 -1.35 -9.10 19.10
CA THR A 261 -2.01 -9.22 17.79
C THR A 261 -3.43 -8.64 17.79
N ASP A 262 -4.01 -8.37 18.96
CA ASP A 262 -5.39 -7.89 19.14
C ASP A 262 -5.45 -6.44 19.67
N GLU A 263 -4.60 -5.57 19.11
CA GLU A 263 -4.68 -4.13 19.35
C GLU A 263 -6.02 -3.57 18.86
N LYS A 264 -6.77 -2.93 19.77
CA LYS A 264 -8.08 -2.34 19.48
C LYS A 264 -8.11 -0.88 19.86
N CYS A 265 -8.63 -0.04 18.97
CA CYS A 265 -8.91 1.35 19.26
C CYS A 265 -10.28 1.50 19.91
N VAL A 266 -10.31 2.06 21.11
CA VAL A 266 -11.52 2.18 21.92
C VAL A 266 -11.64 3.59 22.47
N TRP A 267 -12.85 3.97 22.85
CA TRP A 267 -13.07 5.25 23.50
C TRP A 267 -12.75 5.13 24.99
N VAL A 268 -11.63 5.72 25.41
CA VAL A 268 -11.26 5.81 26.82
C VAL A 268 -11.77 7.14 27.35
N ASN A 269 -12.98 7.15 27.92
CA ASN A 269 -13.61 8.36 28.42
C ASN A 269 -13.08 8.71 29.83
N PRO A 270 -12.36 9.83 30.02
CA PRO A 270 -11.81 10.17 31.35
C PRO A 270 -12.87 10.45 32.42
N ASN A 271 -14.12 10.70 32.01
CA ASN A 271 -15.25 10.92 32.91
C ASN A 271 -16.13 9.67 33.08
N ASP A 272 -15.69 8.51 32.58
CA ASP A 272 -16.40 7.27 32.88
C ASP A 272 -16.23 6.90 34.34
N VAL A 273 -17.36 6.61 34.98
CA VAL A 273 -17.46 6.20 36.37
C VAL A 273 -18.29 4.93 36.51
N LYS A 274 -18.76 4.38 35.38
CA LYS A 274 -19.54 3.15 35.35
C LYS A 274 -18.60 1.98 35.16
N SER A 275 -18.96 0.85 35.75
CA SER A 275 -18.28 -0.41 35.52
C SER A 275 -18.93 -1.14 34.35
N PRO A 276 -18.21 -2.06 33.68
CA PRO A 276 -18.76 -2.83 32.57
C PRO A 276 -20.00 -3.63 32.98
N GLN A 277 -21.07 -3.58 32.19
CA GLN A 277 -22.28 -4.39 32.41
C GLN A 277 -22.09 -5.79 31.85
N ILE A 278 -22.16 -6.79 32.71
CA ILE A 278 -21.97 -8.20 32.33
C ILE A 278 -23.32 -8.82 31.93
N THR A 279 -23.36 -9.46 30.76
CA THR A 279 -24.50 -10.24 30.28
C THR A 279 -24.04 -11.65 29.84
N PRO A 280 -24.76 -12.74 30.16
CA PRO A 280 -24.42 -14.07 29.66
C PRO A 280 -24.42 -14.14 28.13
N TRP A 281 -23.47 -14.89 27.55
CA TRP A 281 -23.31 -15.02 26.12
C TRP A 281 -23.69 -16.42 25.63
N ASP A 282 -24.85 -16.55 24.97
CA ASP A 282 -25.37 -17.86 24.51
C ASP A 282 -24.53 -18.53 23.41
N LYS A 283 -23.82 -17.75 22.59
CA LYS A 283 -23.11 -18.27 21.41
C LYS A 283 -22.00 -19.28 21.73
N PRO A 284 -21.11 -19.04 22.72
CA PRO A 284 -20.08 -20.01 23.12
C PRO A 284 -20.59 -21.13 24.02
N LEU A 285 -21.87 -21.12 24.43
CA LEU A 285 -22.37 -22.10 25.39
C LEU A 285 -22.40 -23.50 24.77
N THR A 286 -21.83 -24.50 25.48
CA THR A 286 -21.83 -25.90 25.03
C THR A 286 -23.22 -26.35 24.59
N GLU A 287 -23.32 -27.02 23.43
CA GLU A 287 -24.59 -27.51 22.89
C GLU A 287 -25.37 -28.33 23.93
N GLY A 288 -26.70 -28.17 23.95
CA GLY A 288 -27.56 -28.84 24.91
C GLY A 288 -27.67 -28.13 26.27
N HIS A 289 -26.97 -27.02 26.48
CA HIS A 289 -27.08 -26.18 27.67
C HIS A 289 -27.80 -24.86 27.37
N ARG A 290 -28.26 -24.18 28.42
CA ARG A 290 -28.83 -22.82 28.35
C ARG A 290 -28.58 -22.04 29.63
N TYR A 291 -28.62 -20.71 29.54
CA TYR A 291 -28.74 -19.87 30.73
C TYR A 291 -30.19 -19.80 31.20
N SER A 292 -30.38 -19.87 32.51
CA SER A 292 -31.62 -19.57 33.22
C SER A 292 -31.38 -18.55 34.33
N ASN A 293 -32.44 -18.05 34.95
CA ASN A 293 -32.29 -17.13 36.09
C ASN A 293 -31.54 -17.82 37.23
N HIS A 294 -30.68 -17.07 37.90
CA HIS A 294 -30.06 -17.49 39.15
C HIS A 294 -31.15 -17.76 40.21
N ASP A 295 -30.92 -18.72 41.10
CA ASP A 295 -31.95 -19.13 42.08
C ASP A 295 -32.33 -18.00 43.04
N THR A 296 -31.39 -17.11 43.37
CA THR A 296 -31.55 -16.04 44.38
C THR A 296 -31.18 -14.63 43.93
N LEU A 297 -30.52 -14.46 42.78
CA LEU A 297 -29.95 -13.18 42.33
C LEU A 297 -30.74 -12.66 41.13
N PRO A 298 -30.88 -11.33 40.96
CA PRO A 298 -31.48 -10.77 39.77
C PRO A 298 -30.61 -11.06 38.53
N SER A 299 -31.21 -11.04 37.34
CA SER A 299 -30.52 -11.35 36.09
C SER A 299 -29.33 -10.43 35.77
N SER A 300 -29.27 -9.25 36.38
CA SER A 300 -28.15 -8.31 36.27
C SER A 300 -26.93 -8.67 37.14
N GLN A 301 -27.07 -9.65 38.04
CA GLN A 301 -26.04 -10.06 39.00
C GLN A 301 -25.78 -11.57 39.01
N GLY A 302 -26.53 -12.35 38.23
CA GLY A 302 -26.23 -13.76 38.12
C GLY A 302 -27.09 -14.49 37.12
N ALA A 303 -26.56 -15.62 36.69
CA ALA A 303 -27.22 -16.57 35.80
C ALA A 303 -26.93 -17.99 36.27
N LYS A 304 -27.83 -18.91 35.94
CA LYS A 304 -27.66 -20.35 36.19
C LYS A 304 -27.45 -21.06 34.87
N ILE A 305 -26.48 -21.97 34.80
CA ILE A 305 -26.24 -22.80 33.62
C ILE A 305 -26.90 -24.16 33.86
N VAL A 306 -27.78 -24.57 32.94
CA VAL A 306 -28.52 -25.84 33.05
C VAL A 306 -28.43 -26.64 31.75
N ARG A 307 -28.43 -27.97 31.89
CA ARG A 307 -28.56 -28.91 30.77
C ARG A 307 -30.04 -29.07 30.42
N ASN A 308 -30.40 -29.03 29.14
CA ASN A 308 -31.79 -29.14 28.72
C ASN A 308 -32.40 -30.53 29.04
N PRO A 309 -33.65 -30.62 29.51
CA PRO A 309 -34.63 -29.53 29.68
C PRO A 309 -34.60 -28.79 31.04
N ASN A 310 -33.82 -29.23 32.04
CA ASN A 310 -33.46 -28.54 33.30
C ASN A 310 -32.73 -29.51 34.26
N ASN A 311 -31.71 -30.19 33.77
CA ASN A 311 -30.91 -31.14 34.53
C ASN A 311 -29.57 -30.52 34.94
N CYS A 312 -28.93 -31.13 35.94
CA CYS A 312 -27.56 -30.82 36.28
C CYS A 312 -26.60 -31.23 35.14
N ILE A 313 -25.46 -30.57 35.14
CA ILE A 313 -24.38 -30.78 34.18
C ILE A 313 -23.71 -32.10 34.56
N GLN A 314 -23.41 -32.92 33.57
CA GLN A 314 -22.70 -34.17 33.82
C GLN A 314 -21.26 -33.85 34.25
N ALA A 315 -20.76 -34.56 35.26
CA ALA A 315 -19.37 -34.41 35.71
C ALA A 315 -18.38 -34.65 34.56
N PHE A 316 -17.21 -34.01 34.64
CA PHE A 316 -16.10 -34.12 33.68
C PHE A 316 -16.44 -33.79 32.23
N THR A 317 -17.62 -33.21 31.99
CA THR A 317 -18.02 -32.72 30.69
C THR A 317 -17.48 -31.31 30.49
N PRO A 318 -16.70 -31.05 29.42
CA PRO A 318 -16.22 -29.70 29.12
C PRO A 318 -17.39 -28.74 28.89
N LEU A 319 -17.50 -27.75 29.78
CA LEU A 319 -18.49 -26.70 29.71
C LEU A 319 -17.83 -25.41 29.23
N GLN A 320 -18.09 -25.05 27.98
CA GLN A 320 -17.78 -23.75 27.45
C GLN A 320 -18.96 -22.81 27.75
N PHE A 321 -18.66 -21.61 28.23
CA PHE A 321 -19.64 -20.55 28.49
C PHE A 321 -18.97 -19.18 28.37
N GLY A 322 -19.75 -18.11 28.28
CA GLY A 322 -19.18 -16.78 28.11
C GLY A 322 -20.01 -15.64 28.65
N ILE A 323 -19.40 -14.46 28.59
CA ILE A 323 -20.03 -13.18 28.90
C ILE A 323 -19.78 -12.18 27.78
N VAL A 324 -20.73 -11.25 27.63
CA VAL A 324 -20.58 -10.02 26.85
C VAL A 324 -20.63 -8.84 27.80
N THR A 325 -19.77 -7.87 27.56
CA THR A 325 -19.79 -6.56 28.23
C THR A 325 -20.30 -5.47 27.28
N ASP A 326 -20.84 -4.38 27.84
CA ASP A 326 -21.27 -3.20 27.06
C ASP A 326 -20.11 -2.28 26.66
N GLU A 327 -18.93 -2.52 27.22
CA GLU A 327 -17.67 -1.82 26.91
C GLU A 327 -16.48 -2.80 26.95
N PRO A 328 -15.34 -2.47 26.32
CA PRO A 328 -14.15 -3.31 26.33
C PRO A 328 -13.60 -3.44 27.75
N ALA A 329 -13.62 -4.66 28.28
CA ALA A 329 -13.24 -4.93 29.65
C ALA A 329 -12.24 -6.07 29.75
N GLN A 330 -11.47 -6.07 30.83
CA GLN A 330 -10.69 -7.21 31.29
C GLN A 330 -11.47 -7.89 32.40
N CYS A 331 -11.77 -9.18 32.24
CA CYS A 331 -12.63 -9.92 33.15
C CYS A 331 -11.86 -11.02 33.88
N LYS A 332 -12.23 -11.25 35.14
CA LYS A 332 -11.68 -12.30 36.00
C LYS A 332 -12.81 -13.13 36.60
N ILE A 333 -12.51 -14.39 36.87
CA ILE A 333 -13.42 -15.38 37.45
C ILE A 333 -12.75 -16.07 38.64
N ASP A 334 -13.52 -16.38 39.67
CA ASP A 334 -13.03 -17.09 40.84
C ASP A 334 -14.11 -18.01 41.43
N ILE A 335 -13.69 -19.04 42.15
CA ILE A 335 -14.57 -19.96 42.89
C ILE A 335 -14.84 -19.46 44.31
N VAL A 336 -13.99 -18.57 44.83
CA VAL A 336 -14.17 -17.93 46.15
C VAL A 336 -14.68 -16.50 45.96
N PRO A 337 -15.73 -16.09 46.69
CA PRO A 337 -16.21 -14.71 46.62
C PRO A 337 -15.18 -13.76 47.23
N ASN A 338 -14.75 -12.77 46.45
CA ASN A 338 -13.80 -11.76 46.89
C ASN A 338 -14.58 -10.55 47.41
N LYS A 339 -14.73 -10.46 48.74
CA LYS A 339 -15.53 -9.42 49.39
C LYS A 339 -14.70 -8.14 49.62
N GLY A 340 -15.15 -7.04 49.03
CA GLY A 340 -14.59 -5.71 49.27
C GLY A 340 -15.09 -4.69 48.25
N SER A 341 -14.64 -3.44 48.39
CA SER A 341 -15.02 -2.31 47.51
C SER A 341 -13.82 -1.54 46.98
N THR A 342 -12.62 -2.10 47.12
CA THR A 342 -11.35 -1.49 46.76
C THR A 342 -10.73 -2.22 45.57
N GLN A 343 -9.82 -1.55 44.85
CA GLN A 343 -9.29 -2.04 43.56
C GLN A 343 -8.56 -3.39 43.66
N ASP A 344 -7.92 -3.63 44.81
CA ASP A 344 -7.24 -4.87 45.17
C ASP A 344 -8.17 -6.09 45.08
N VAL A 345 -9.48 -5.92 45.25
CA VAL A 345 -10.45 -7.01 45.14
C VAL A 345 -10.44 -7.64 43.75
N PHE A 346 -10.36 -6.81 42.69
CA PHE A 346 -10.24 -7.32 41.32
C PHE A 346 -8.83 -7.88 41.07
N ASP A 347 -7.80 -7.19 41.56
CA ASP A 347 -6.42 -7.61 41.32
C ASP A 347 -6.10 -8.96 41.99
N ASN A 348 -6.71 -9.24 43.15
CA ASN A 348 -6.54 -10.47 43.92
C ASN A 348 -7.31 -11.68 43.39
N MET A 349 -8.28 -11.49 42.47
CA MET A 349 -8.92 -12.63 41.79
C MET A 349 -7.88 -13.41 40.98
N GLN A 350 -7.88 -14.73 41.13
CA GLN A 350 -6.78 -15.57 40.65
C GLN A 350 -6.80 -15.80 39.14
N TYR A 351 -7.99 -15.96 38.55
CA TYR A 351 -8.11 -16.42 37.17
C TYR A 351 -8.72 -15.33 36.28
N TYR A 352 -8.16 -15.17 35.08
CA TYR A 352 -8.80 -14.40 34.02
C TYR A 352 -9.95 -15.20 33.42
N PHE A 353 -10.98 -14.52 32.93
CA PHE A 353 -12.08 -15.15 32.21
C PHE A 353 -11.67 -15.26 30.73
N GLY A 354 -11.14 -16.42 30.34
CA GLY A 354 -10.62 -16.71 29.01
C GLY A 354 -9.21 -16.16 28.78
N ASP A 355 -9.10 -14.84 28.64
CA ASP A 355 -7.83 -14.15 28.39
C ASP A 355 -7.68 -12.89 29.25
N SER A 356 -6.46 -12.34 29.28
CA SER A 356 -6.15 -11.12 30.01
C SER A 356 -6.35 -9.84 29.19
N LEU A 357 -6.95 -9.92 28.00
CA LEU A 357 -7.08 -8.80 27.08
C LEU A 357 -8.37 -8.02 27.36
N TYR A 358 -8.38 -6.76 26.93
CA TYR A 358 -9.59 -5.95 26.91
C TYR A 358 -10.43 -6.37 25.70
N GLY A 359 -11.63 -6.87 25.96
CA GLY A 359 -12.55 -7.39 24.96
C GLY A 359 -14.00 -7.12 25.32
N TYR A 360 -14.87 -7.31 24.33
CA TYR A 360 -16.32 -7.29 24.52
C TYR A 360 -16.88 -8.66 24.89
N ASN A 361 -16.22 -9.70 24.40
CA ASN A 361 -16.70 -11.07 24.45
C ASN A 361 -15.61 -11.89 25.14
N HIS A 362 -15.99 -12.59 26.20
CA HIS A 362 -15.08 -13.46 26.94
C HIS A 362 -15.68 -14.86 27.00
N THR A 363 -14.84 -15.87 26.80
CA THR A 363 -15.24 -17.28 26.84
C THR A 363 -14.33 -18.04 27.77
N GLU A 364 -14.92 -18.89 28.59
CA GLU A 364 -14.21 -19.77 29.52
C GLU A 364 -14.62 -21.22 29.24
N THR A 365 -13.73 -22.17 29.49
CA THR A 365 -14.04 -23.60 29.39
C THR A 365 -13.61 -24.29 30.67
N LEU A 366 -14.57 -24.88 31.39
CA LEU A 366 -14.31 -25.56 32.66
C LEU A 366 -14.64 -27.04 32.55
N ASN A 367 -13.79 -27.88 33.14
CA ASN A 367 -14.08 -29.28 33.39
C ASN A 367 -14.47 -29.42 34.86
N LEU A 368 -15.77 -29.56 35.13
CA LEU A 368 -16.26 -29.60 36.50
C LEU A 368 -16.07 -31.00 37.09
N PRO A 369 -15.32 -31.16 38.19
CA PRO A 369 -15.17 -32.46 38.83
C PRO A 369 -16.51 -32.92 39.42
N SER A 370 -16.66 -34.23 39.58
CA SER A 370 -17.81 -34.77 40.31
C SER A 370 -17.77 -34.36 41.79
N PRO A 371 -18.93 -34.24 42.47
CA PRO A 371 -18.97 -33.99 43.91
C PRO A 371 -18.19 -35.05 44.72
N GLU A 372 -18.15 -36.29 44.24
CA GLU A 372 -17.39 -37.38 44.85
C GLU A 372 -15.87 -37.19 44.72
N SER A 373 -15.38 -36.76 43.56
CA SER A 373 -13.96 -36.47 43.33
C SER A 373 -13.47 -35.32 44.20
N VAL A 374 -14.30 -34.30 44.38
CA VAL A 374 -14.03 -33.21 45.33
C VAL A 374 -13.97 -33.74 46.77
N LYS A 375 -14.93 -34.57 47.20
CA LYS A 375 -14.90 -35.21 48.54
C LYS A 375 -13.63 -36.02 48.76
N ASN A 376 -13.23 -36.83 47.78
CA ASN A 376 -12.07 -37.70 47.89
C ASN A 376 -10.77 -36.91 47.98
N THR A 377 -10.64 -35.83 47.21
CA THR A 377 -9.47 -34.92 47.28
C THR A 377 -9.42 -34.18 48.62
N LEU A 378 -10.58 -33.80 49.17
CA LEU A 378 -10.68 -32.99 50.40
C LEU A 378 -10.75 -33.83 51.70
N ASN A 379 -10.74 -35.16 51.61
CA ASN A 379 -10.79 -36.06 52.76
C ASN A 379 -9.51 -35.94 53.61
N GLY A 380 -9.56 -35.10 54.65
CA GLY A 380 -8.46 -34.90 55.61
C GLY A 380 -7.83 -33.50 55.59
N THR A 381 -8.25 -32.63 54.67
CA THR A 381 -7.84 -31.21 54.63
C THR A 381 -9.00 -30.31 55.05
N GLU A 382 -8.77 -29.41 56.00
CA GLU A 382 -9.69 -28.29 56.29
C GLU A 382 -9.66 -27.29 55.13
N ALA A 383 -10.26 -27.62 54.00
CA ALA A 383 -10.49 -26.69 52.89
C ALA A 383 -12.00 -26.42 52.78
N PRO A 384 -12.55 -25.53 53.63
CA PRO A 384 -13.99 -25.25 53.71
C PRO A 384 -14.57 -24.45 52.52
N GLU A 385 -13.80 -24.25 51.44
CA GLU A 385 -14.07 -23.22 50.43
C GLU A 385 -14.72 -23.75 49.14
N VAL A 386 -14.67 -25.07 48.86
CA VAL A 386 -15.31 -25.67 47.69
C VAL A 386 -16.59 -26.41 48.12
N PRO A 387 -17.78 -26.04 47.60
CA PRO A 387 -19.03 -26.70 47.94
C PRO A 387 -19.03 -28.17 47.55
N ILE A 388 -19.30 -29.04 48.53
CA ILE A 388 -19.35 -30.51 48.39
C ILE A 388 -20.76 -30.99 47.96
N ASP A 389 -21.73 -30.08 47.94
CA ASP A 389 -23.13 -30.31 47.62
C ASP A 389 -23.42 -30.39 46.10
N GLY A 390 -22.38 -30.26 45.26
CA GLY A 390 -22.49 -30.28 43.81
C GLY A 390 -23.02 -28.99 43.20
N ILE A 391 -23.15 -27.91 43.98
CA ILE A 391 -23.55 -26.59 43.52
C ILE A 391 -22.32 -25.68 43.50
N TYR A 392 -21.87 -25.32 42.30
CA TYR A 392 -20.71 -24.45 42.10
C TYR A 392 -21.15 -23.04 41.77
N ASN A 393 -20.59 -22.06 42.46
CA ASN A 393 -20.76 -20.65 42.15
C ASN A 393 -19.43 -20.08 41.67
N PHE A 394 -19.45 -19.44 40.51
CA PHE A 394 -18.31 -18.72 39.98
C PHE A 394 -18.59 -17.22 39.99
N TYR A 395 -17.70 -16.48 40.63
CA TYR A 395 -17.81 -15.05 40.85
C TYR A 395 -17.00 -14.33 39.79
N THR A 396 -17.68 -13.52 38.98
CA THR A 396 -17.08 -12.82 37.85
C THR A 396 -17.10 -11.32 38.08
N ARG A 397 -15.97 -10.66 37.78
CA ARG A 397 -15.86 -9.20 37.76
C ARG A 397 -15.13 -8.77 36.49
N CYS A 398 -15.51 -7.62 35.95
CA CYS A 398 -14.88 -7.00 34.81
C CYS A 398 -14.42 -5.60 35.18
N ARG A 399 -13.32 -5.15 34.57
CA ARG A 399 -12.73 -3.83 34.73
C ARG A 399 -12.47 -3.20 33.37
N ASP A 400 -12.90 -1.96 33.18
CA ASP A 400 -12.65 -1.19 31.96
C ASP A 400 -11.18 -0.67 31.87
N ALA A 401 -10.85 0.03 30.79
CA ALA A 401 -9.54 0.65 30.61
C ALA A 401 -9.27 1.84 31.55
N ASN A 402 -10.33 2.43 32.13
CA ASN A 402 -10.27 3.54 33.08
C ASN A 402 -10.06 3.09 34.53
N GLY A 403 -10.16 1.78 34.79
CA GLY A 403 -10.04 1.17 36.11
C GLY A 403 -11.37 0.99 36.85
N ASN A 404 -12.51 1.35 36.26
CA ASN A 404 -13.81 1.09 36.86
C ASN A 404 -14.10 -0.41 36.79
N PHE A 405 -14.38 -1.02 37.95
CA PHE A 405 -14.62 -2.45 38.06
C PHE A 405 -15.94 -2.73 38.78
N ASN A 406 -16.54 -3.89 38.51
CA ASN A 406 -17.79 -4.28 39.16
C ASN A 406 -17.57 -4.45 40.67
N VAL A 407 -18.19 -3.60 41.49
CA VAL A 407 -18.15 -3.72 42.97
C VAL A 407 -18.94 -4.94 43.46
N GLN A 408 -20.03 -5.29 42.77
CA GLN A 408 -20.78 -6.52 43.00
C GLN A 408 -20.42 -7.55 41.94
N GLU A 409 -20.28 -8.80 42.35
CA GLU A 409 -19.94 -9.91 41.46
C GLU A 409 -21.14 -10.31 40.60
N PHE A 410 -20.88 -10.66 39.35
CA PHE A 410 -21.82 -11.44 38.56
C PHE A 410 -21.58 -12.92 38.83
N VAL A 411 -22.61 -13.64 39.27
CA VAL A 411 -22.46 -15.03 39.74
C VAL A 411 -23.04 -16.02 38.75
N PHE A 412 -22.20 -16.92 38.25
CA PHE A 412 -22.65 -18.11 37.55
C PHE A 412 -22.89 -19.24 38.54
N GLN A 413 -24.12 -19.77 38.57
CA GLN A 413 -24.46 -20.94 39.36
C GLN A 413 -24.59 -22.17 38.46
N LEU A 414 -23.96 -23.27 38.87
CA LEU A 414 -24.00 -24.53 38.16
C LEU A 414 -24.32 -25.64 39.17
N CYS A 415 -25.07 -26.66 38.74
CA CYS A 415 -25.16 -27.90 39.49
C CYS A 415 -24.53 -29.03 38.66
N VAL A 416 -23.74 -29.87 39.31
CA VAL A 416 -23.13 -31.07 38.72
C VAL A 416 -23.87 -32.29 39.25
N ASP A 417 -24.24 -33.18 38.35
CA ASP A 417 -24.95 -34.42 38.67
C ASP A 417 -24.09 -35.32 39.56
N ASP A 418 -24.71 -35.92 40.58
CA ASP A 418 -24.08 -36.93 41.44
C ASP A 418 -24.27 -38.36 40.89
N ALA A 419 -24.99 -38.50 39.78
CA ALA A 419 -25.15 -39.76 39.09
C ALA A 419 -23.78 -40.41 38.78
N PRO A 420 -23.68 -41.75 38.87
CA PRO A 420 -22.46 -42.46 38.52
C PRO A 420 -22.03 -42.09 37.11
N ASP A 421 -20.79 -41.64 36.97
CA ASP A 421 -20.21 -41.40 35.66
C ASP A 421 -20.22 -42.69 34.84
N THR A 422 -20.75 -42.59 33.62
CA THR A 422 -20.94 -43.69 32.65
C THR A 422 -20.14 -43.47 31.37
N THR A 423 -19.39 -42.38 31.29
CA THR A 423 -18.54 -42.08 30.14
C THR A 423 -17.11 -42.51 30.41
N PRO A 424 -16.38 -43.03 29.40
CA PRO A 424 -14.96 -43.28 29.54
C PRO A 424 -14.16 -41.97 29.43
N PRO A 425 -12.90 -41.95 29.91
CA PRO A 425 -12.05 -40.77 29.84
C PRO A 425 -11.80 -40.33 28.40
N VAL A 426 -11.76 -39.02 28.19
CA VAL A 426 -11.45 -38.42 26.90
C VAL A 426 -10.03 -37.84 26.94
N ILE A 427 -9.20 -38.30 26.02
CA ILE A 427 -7.90 -37.69 25.74
C ILE A 427 -8.17 -36.41 24.95
N VAL A 428 -7.90 -35.26 25.57
CA VAL A 428 -8.20 -33.93 25.01
C VAL A 428 -7.03 -33.42 24.17
N GLU A 429 -5.81 -33.54 24.69
CA GLU A 429 -4.59 -33.09 24.02
C GLU A 429 -3.37 -33.91 24.46
N THR A 430 -2.24 -33.70 23.77
CA THR A 430 -0.97 -34.37 24.02
C THR A 430 0.16 -33.35 24.01
N SER A 431 1.25 -33.57 24.77
CA SER A 431 2.38 -32.63 24.82
C SER A 431 3.15 -32.51 23.51
N ILE A 432 3.05 -33.54 22.67
CA ILE A 432 3.54 -33.55 21.28
C ILE A 432 2.33 -33.72 20.38
N ASN A 433 2.19 -32.88 19.34
CA ASN A 433 1.07 -33.00 18.40
C ASN A 433 1.21 -34.28 17.55
N SER A 434 0.11 -34.99 17.33
CA SER A 434 0.09 -36.14 16.45
C SER A 434 0.48 -35.74 15.02
N GLY A 435 1.35 -36.52 14.39
CA GLY A 435 1.95 -36.25 13.09
C GLY A 435 3.26 -35.45 13.14
N SER A 436 3.74 -35.08 14.33
CA SER A 436 5.02 -34.39 14.51
C SER A 436 6.21 -35.29 14.15
N TYR A 437 7.31 -34.66 13.73
CA TYR A 437 8.58 -35.35 13.50
C TYR A 437 9.37 -35.52 14.79
N VAL A 438 10.16 -36.59 14.86
CA VAL A 438 11.11 -36.84 15.94
C VAL A 438 12.51 -37.02 15.39
N SER A 439 13.53 -36.75 16.20
CA SER A 439 14.93 -36.76 15.76
C SER A 439 15.36 -38.14 15.30
N TYR A 440 16.32 -38.17 14.40
CA TYR A 440 16.85 -39.39 13.82
C TYR A 440 17.67 -40.19 14.85
N GLY A 441 17.51 -41.50 14.82
CA GLY A 441 18.30 -42.43 15.63
C GLY A 441 17.89 -42.50 17.10
N ILE A 442 16.71 -41.99 17.46
CA ILE A 442 16.13 -42.17 18.79
C ILE A 442 15.19 -43.38 18.79
N ASP A 443 15.20 -44.16 19.87
CA ASP A 443 14.29 -45.30 20.07
C ASP A 443 13.11 -44.95 20.97
N GLU A 444 13.23 -43.89 21.79
CA GLU A 444 12.22 -43.51 22.77
C GLU A 444 11.99 -42.00 22.89
N VAL A 445 10.74 -41.62 23.19
CA VAL A 445 10.28 -40.22 23.37
C VAL A 445 9.32 -40.13 24.57
N GLY A 446 9.56 -39.17 25.45
CA GLY A 446 8.62 -38.83 26.53
C GLY A 446 7.38 -38.11 25.99
N ILE A 447 6.20 -38.48 26.49
CA ILE A 447 4.92 -37.87 26.12
C ILE A 447 4.04 -37.70 27.35
N ASP A 448 3.30 -36.60 27.39
CA ASP A 448 2.20 -36.39 28.31
C ASP A 448 0.89 -36.41 27.51
N VAL A 449 -0.08 -37.15 28.02
CA VAL A 449 -1.43 -37.23 27.49
C VAL A 449 -2.36 -36.59 28.52
N TYR A 450 -3.19 -35.65 28.08
CA TYR A 450 -4.04 -34.89 29.00
C TYR A 450 -5.49 -35.37 28.89
N VAL A 451 -6.03 -35.85 30.00
CA VAL A 451 -7.39 -36.40 30.09
C VAL A 451 -8.32 -35.49 30.89
N ASN A 452 -9.61 -35.51 30.58
CA ASN A 452 -10.63 -34.67 31.21
C ASN A 452 -11.06 -35.12 32.63
N GLU A 453 -10.64 -36.31 33.06
CA GLU A 453 -10.99 -36.90 34.35
C GLU A 453 -9.88 -37.82 34.89
N PRO A 454 -9.84 -38.09 36.21
CA PRO A 454 -8.88 -39.03 36.78
C PRO A 454 -8.99 -40.41 36.13
N ALA A 455 -7.89 -40.89 35.54
CA ALA A 455 -7.87 -42.13 34.77
C ALA A 455 -6.53 -42.86 34.87
N ASP A 456 -6.56 -44.18 34.71
CA ASP A 456 -5.37 -44.99 34.44
C ASP A 456 -5.23 -45.18 32.93
N CYS A 457 -4.20 -44.60 32.32
CA CYS A 457 -3.96 -44.72 30.87
C CYS A 457 -2.89 -45.76 30.56
N ARG A 458 -3.07 -46.43 29.41
CA ARG A 458 -2.14 -47.41 28.84
C ARG A 458 -1.94 -47.14 27.36
N TRP A 459 -0.81 -47.60 26.83
CA TRP A 459 -0.52 -47.50 25.41
C TRP A 459 0.15 -48.77 24.85
N ASP A 460 0.01 -48.97 23.54
CA ASP A 460 0.64 -50.07 22.81
C ASP A 460 0.90 -49.66 21.35
N ILE A 461 1.74 -50.40 20.63
CA ILE A 461 2.05 -50.18 19.21
C ILE A 461 0.95 -50.73 18.29
N GLU A 462 0.08 -51.59 18.84
CA GLU A 462 -1.10 -52.14 18.15
C GLU A 462 -2.37 -51.73 18.89
N SER A 463 -3.47 -51.57 18.14
CA SER A 463 -4.76 -51.26 18.72
C SER A 463 -5.36 -52.49 19.41
N LYS A 464 -5.13 -52.61 20.73
CA LYS A 464 -5.62 -53.70 21.58
C LYS A 464 -6.69 -53.22 22.56
N ASN A 465 -7.35 -54.15 23.26
CA ASN A 465 -8.19 -53.80 24.40
C ASN A 465 -7.32 -53.30 25.56
N TYR A 466 -7.91 -52.50 26.45
CA TYR A 466 -7.19 -51.88 27.56
C TYR A 466 -6.40 -52.88 28.42
N ASP A 467 -7.01 -54.02 28.78
CA ASP A 467 -6.37 -55.01 29.65
C ASP A 467 -5.20 -55.76 28.95
N ASP A 468 -5.18 -55.75 27.63
CA ASP A 468 -4.14 -56.38 26.80
C ASP A 468 -2.99 -55.41 26.47
N MET A 469 -3.16 -54.10 26.75
CA MET A 469 -2.11 -53.11 26.56
C MET A 469 -1.03 -53.24 27.65
N VAL A 470 0.22 -53.37 27.21
CA VAL A 470 1.35 -53.71 28.10
C VAL A 470 1.93 -52.49 28.80
N ASN A 471 1.99 -51.34 28.13
CA ASN A 471 2.66 -50.16 28.67
C ASN A 471 1.68 -49.31 29.46
N THR A 472 2.02 -49.03 30.72
CA THR A 472 1.22 -48.21 31.64
C THR A 472 1.81 -46.81 31.74
N MET A 473 0.95 -45.81 31.91
CA MET A 473 1.33 -44.41 32.13
C MET A 473 1.18 -44.02 33.60
N GLU A 474 1.93 -43.00 34.02
CA GLU A 474 1.80 -42.40 35.34
C GLU A 474 0.83 -41.23 35.26
N CYS A 475 -0.36 -41.37 35.86
CA CYS A 475 -1.44 -40.40 35.76
C CYS A 475 -1.70 -39.69 37.07
N SER A 476 -1.88 -38.38 37.01
CA SER A 476 -2.40 -37.58 38.13
C SER A 476 -3.88 -37.88 38.38
N SER A 477 -4.26 -37.89 39.64
CA SER A 477 -5.65 -38.16 40.05
C SER A 477 -6.26 -37.06 40.91
N GLU A 478 -5.44 -36.14 41.42
CA GLU A 478 -5.86 -35.12 42.37
C GLU A 478 -6.13 -33.78 41.69
N ILE A 479 -7.10 -33.02 42.21
CA ILE A 479 -7.53 -31.74 41.61
C ILE A 479 -6.39 -30.71 41.57
N TYR A 480 -5.48 -30.73 42.55
CA TYR A 480 -4.34 -29.80 42.59
C TYR A 480 -3.20 -30.18 41.64
N GLU A 481 -3.24 -31.37 41.03
CA GLU A 481 -2.28 -31.84 40.03
C GLU A 481 -2.74 -31.52 38.60
N MET A 482 -3.93 -30.93 38.44
CA MET A 482 -4.45 -30.52 37.14
C MET A 482 -3.58 -29.40 36.54
N ASN A 483 -3.40 -29.43 35.23
CA ASN A 483 -2.71 -28.35 34.53
C ASN A 483 -3.57 -27.07 34.49
N ALA A 484 -3.01 -25.98 33.97
CA ALA A 484 -3.71 -24.70 33.85
C ALA A 484 -5.00 -24.75 32.99
N ARG A 485 -5.21 -25.80 32.20
CA ARG A 485 -6.42 -26.05 31.39
C ARG A 485 -7.40 -26.99 32.05
N GLN A 486 -7.20 -27.30 33.35
CA GLN A 486 -8.04 -28.21 34.10
C GLN A 486 -8.09 -29.63 33.50
N LEU A 487 -6.93 -30.16 33.09
CA LEU A 487 -6.77 -31.53 32.61
C LEU A 487 -5.78 -32.29 33.48
N TYR A 488 -5.97 -33.60 33.61
CA TYR A 488 -5.08 -34.49 34.35
C TYR A 488 -3.98 -35.00 33.42
N PRO A 489 -2.70 -34.73 33.71
CA PRO A 489 -1.59 -35.27 32.92
C PRO A 489 -1.38 -36.76 33.20
N CYS A 490 -1.14 -37.52 32.14
CA CYS A 490 -0.64 -38.89 32.15
C CYS A 490 0.69 -38.94 31.40
N SER A 491 1.79 -39.19 32.12
CA SER A 491 3.14 -39.22 31.56
C SER A 491 3.55 -40.64 31.17
N GLY A 492 4.27 -40.76 30.06
CA GLY A 492 4.82 -42.03 29.58
C GLY A 492 6.00 -41.85 28.64
N THR A 493 6.62 -42.97 28.27
CA THR A 493 7.73 -43.01 27.32
C THR A 493 7.39 -43.96 26.20
N LEU A 494 7.16 -43.44 25.00
CA LEU A 494 6.91 -44.20 23.78
C LEU A 494 8.22 -44.81 23.31
N LYS A 495 8.22 -46.11 22.98
CA LYS A 495 9.42 -46.87 22.58
C LYS A 495 9.19 -47.59 21.25
N GLY A 496 10.29 -47.98 20.59
CA GLY A 496 10.24 -48.67 19.30
C GLY A 496 10.02 -47.71 18.14
N ILE A 497 10.62 -46.52 18.22
CA ILE A 497 10.57 -45.52 17.16
C ILE A 497 11.52 -45.94 16.04
N GLU A 498 10.97 -46.09 14.83
CA GLU A 498 11.73 -46.38 13.62
C GLU A 498 11.93 -45.11 12.78
N ASP A 499 13.16 -44.91 12.31
CA ASP A 499 13.51 -43.84 11.38
C ASP A 499 12.78 -43.97 10.03
N LYS A 500 12.47 -42.84 9.40
CA LYS A 500 11.82 -42.74 8.07
C LYS A 500 10.48 -43.45 7.95
N LYS A 501 9.78 -43.68 9.07
CA LYS A 501 8.48 -44.34 9.11
C LYS A 501 7.50 -43.59 9.99
N ASP A 502 6.22 -43.83 9.75
CA ASP A 502 5.13 -43.42 10.64
C ASP A 502 5.03 -44.44 11.78
N ASN A 503 5.40 -44.02 12.98
CA ASN A 503 5.33 -44.81 14.21
C ASN A 503 3.98 -44.57 14.86
N LYS A 504 3.13 -45.61 14.88
CA LYS A 504 1.78 -45.54 15.43
C LYS A 504 1.74 -46.04 16.86
N PHE A 505 1.07 -45.28 17.72
CA PHE A 505 0.81 -45.61 19.10
C PHE A 505 -0.69 -45.50 19.37
N TYR A 506 -1.19 -46.39 20.21
CA TYR A 506 -2.60 -46.49 20.54
C TYR A 506 -2.78 -46.34 22.03
N PHE A 507 -3.52 -45.31 22.46
CA PHE A 507 -3.79 -45.04 23.85
C PHE A 507 -5.22 -45.45 24.22
N ARG A 508 -5.38 -45.98 25.43
CA ARG A 508 -6.69 -46.16 26.07
C ARG A 508 -6.58 -45.85 27.54
N CYS A 509 -7.63 -45.24 28.07
CA CYS A 509 -7.76 -44.89 29.46
C CYS A 509 -8.96 -45.59 30.08
N ARG A 510 -8.89 -45.75 31.40
CA ARG A 510 -9.96 -46.28 32.24
C ARG A 510 -10.12 -45.33 33.42
N ASP A 511 -11.32 -44.80 33.62
CA ASP A 511 -11.63 -43.82 34.66
C ASP A 511 -11.45 -44.39 36.08
N LYS A 512 -11.67 -43.55 37.09
CA LYS A 512 -11.80 -43.91 38.51
C LYS A 512 -10.71 -44.90 39.00
N PRO A 513 -9.43 -44.48 39.07
CA PRO A 513 -8.31 -45.35 39.43
C PRO A 513 -8.50 -46.17 40.72
N THR A 514 -9.23 -45.60 41.69
CA THR A 514 -9.48 -46.19 43.02
C THR A 514 -10.76 -47.03 43.11
N ALA A 515 -11.62 -47.02 42.09
CA ALA A 515 -12.91 -47.71 42.09
C ALA A 515 -12.77 -49.21 41.68
N PRO A 516 -13.70 -50.08 42.11
CA PRO A 516 -13.72 -51.47 41.66
C PRO A 516 -14.05 -51.56 40.16
N GLY A 517 -13.49 -52.55 39.46
CA GLY A 517 -13.50 -52.62 37.99
C GLY A 517 -14.89 -52.63 37.31
N ASN A 518 -15.96 -53.00 38.02
CA ASN A 518 -17.33 -52.95 37.50
C ASN A 518 -17.93 -51.54 37.44
N GLU A 519 -17.31 -50.57 38.12
CA GLU A 519 -17.74 -49.16 38.15
C GLU A 519 -16.88 -48.29 37.25
N ARG A 520 -15.87 -48.89 36.60
CA ARG A 520 -14.90 -48.22 35.75
C ARG A 520 -15.31 -48.28 34.28
N ASN A 521 -15.36 -47.12 33.63
CA ASN A 521 -15.58 -46.96 32.21
C ASN A 521 -14.23 -46.98 31.48
N THR A 522 -14.16 -47.75 30.38
CA THR A 522 -12.93 -47.93 29.59
C THR A 522 -13.15 -47.48 28.15
N ASN A 523 -12.15 -46.85 27.54
CA ASN A 523 -12.22 -46.53 26.12
C ASN A 523 -12.38 -47.80 25.26
N VAL A 524 -13.46 -47.83 24.47
CA VAL A 524 -13.71 -48.91 23.50
C VAL A 524 -12.88 -48.72 22.23
N GLN A 525 -12.67 -47.47 21.81
CA GLN A 525 -11.82 -47.09 20.68
C GLN A 525 -10.48 -46.58 21.20
N SER A 526 -9.40 -46.96 20.53
CA SER A 526 -8.06 -46.44 20.84
C SER A 526 -7.91 -45.03 20.26
N TYR A 527 -7.25 -44.15 20.99
CA TYR A 527 -6.74 -42.89 20.45
C TYR A 527 -5.47 -43.18 19.65
N GLU A 528 -5.52 -42.98 18.32
CA GLU A 528 -4.37 -43.18 17.43
C GLU A 528 -3.46 -41.94 17.46
N PHE A 529 -2.20 -42.15 17.76
CA PHE A 529 -1.16 -41.14 17.80
C PHE A 529 -0.02 -41.53 16.87
N VAL A 530 0.48 -40.59 16.07
CA VAL A 530 1.50 -40.86 15.06
C VAL A 530 2.72 -39.98 15.30
N LEU A 531 3.90 -40.58 15.35
CA LEU A 531 5.19 -39.88 15.31
C LEU A 531 5.93 -40.24 14.03
N LYS A 532 6.44 -39.23 13.33
CA LYS A 532 7.19 -39.44 12.08
C LYS A 532 8.67 -39.50 12.39
N GLY A 533 9.25 -40.69 12.24
CA GLY A 533 10.70 -40.85 12.32
C GLY A 533 11.36 -40.08 11.19
N SER A 534 12.27 -39.16 11.52
CA SER A 534 12.97 -38.35 10.53
C SER A 534 14.21 -39.07 9.98
N GLN A 535 15.07 -38.31 9.31
CA GLN A 535 16.39 -38.74 8.83
C GLN A 535 17.42 -37.66 9.16
N PRO A 536 18.74 -37.91 9.04
CA PRO A 536 19.74 -36.89 9.38
C PRO A 536 19.56 -35.62 8.56
N LEU A 537 19.59 -34.45 9.19
CA LEU A 537 19.71 -33.16 8.53
C LEU A 537 21.15 -32.96 8.04
N ASN A 538 21.34 -32.39 6.86
CA ASN A 538 22.66 -32.09 6.32
C ASN A 538 22.71 -30.65 5.81
N ILE A 539 23.84 -29.98 6.00
CA ILE A 539 24.16 -28.73 5.31
C ILE A 539 24.93 -29.12 4.05
N ILE A 540 24.35 -28.84 2.87
CA ILE A 540 24.92 -29.25 1.58
C ILE A 540 25.74 -28.15 0.92
N LYS A 541 25.56 -26.90 1.36
CA LYS A 541 26.26 -25.74 0.82
C LYS A 541 26.32 -24.62 1.86
N THR A 542 27.47 -23.97 1.96
CA THR A 542 27.69 -22.76 2.75
C THR A 542 28.34 -21.70 1.88
N GLY A 543 28.20 -20.44 2.28
CA GLY A 543 28.87 -19.32 1.64
C GLY A 543 28.93 -18.09 2.53
N PRO A 544 29.85 -17.16 2.25
CA PRO A 544 30.70 -17.10 1.05
C PRO A 544 32.00 -17.93 1.15
N ASN A 545 32.49 -18.44 0.02
CA ASN A 545 33.75 -19.22 -0.08
C ASN A 545 34.86 -18.45 -0.82
N GLU A 546 34.68 -17.14 -0.99
CA GLU A 546 35.49 -16.27 -1.83
C GLU A 546 35.87 -14.99 -1.07
N THR A 547 36.90 -14.29 -1.53
CA THR A 547 37.17 -12.93 -1.05
C THR A 547 36.06 -11.99 -1.50
N ILE A 548 35.45 -11.28 -0.55
CA ILE A 548 34.42 -10.29 -0.82
C ILE A 548 35.07 -8.91 -0.87
N PHE A 549 34.86 -8.21 -1.99
CA PHE A 549 35.43 -6.88 -2.22
C PHE A 549 34.38 -5.80 -2.00
N GLY A 550 34.80 -4.62 -1.52
CA GLY A 550 33.92 -3.45 -1.45
C GLY A 550 34.68 -2.12 -1.44
N SER A 551 34.00 -1.05 -1.86
CA SER A 551 34.59 0.30 -1.97
C SER A 551 34.37 1.20 -0.74
N THR A 552 33.93 0.60 0.36
CA THR A 552 33.59 1.29 1.62
C THR A 552 34.28 0.62 2.80
N THR A 553 34.45 1.34 3.90
CA THR A 553 35.07 0.83 5.15
C THR A 553 34.31 -0.33 5.80
N SER A 554 33.07 -0.58 5.37
CA SER A 554 32.28 -1.75 5.74
C SER A 554 31.56 -2.29 4.52
N VAL A 555 31.74 -3.58 4.25
CA VAL A 555 31.20 -4.28 3.09
C VAL A 555 30.01 -5.13 3.52
N LYS A 556 28.98 -5.17 2.66
CA LYS A 556 27.81 -6.02 2.88
C LYS A 556 28.14 -7.45 2.47
N VAL A 557 27.99 -8.39 3.40
CA VAL A 557 28.25 -9.81 3.17
C VAL A 557 27.00 -10.62 3.48
N ASP A 558 26.60 -11.47 2.54
CA ASP A 558 25.50 -12.40 2.72
C ASP A 558 26.05 -13.77 3.14
N LEU A 559 25.92 -14.08 4.43
CA LEU A 559 26.19 -15.40 4.98
C LEU A 559 25.05 -16.33 4.59
N THR A 560 25.34 -17.46 3.95
CA THR A 560 24.33 -18.38 3.41
C THR A 560 24.58 -19.83 3.80
N ALA A 561 23.49 -20.58 3.95
CA ALA A 561 23.52 -22.03 4.12
C ALA A 561 22.36 -22.66 3.33
N GLU A 562 22.57 -23.84 2.76
CA GLU A 562 21.52 -24.67 2.18
C GLU A 562 21.48 -26.02 2.90
N THR A 563 20.30 -26.40 3.34
CA THR A 563 20.05 -27.64 4.08
C THR A 563 19.28 -28.65 3.24
N SER A 564 19.48 -29.93 3.52
CA SER A 564 18.80 -31.03 2.85
C SER A 564 18.58 -32.19 3.82
N ASN A 565 17.64 -33.09 3.52
CA ASN A 565 17.21 -34.18 4.39
C ASN A 565 16.63 -33.66 5.72
N GLY A 566 16.74 -34.37 6.84
CA GLY A 566 16.01 -33.96 8.04
C GLY A 566 14.50 -34.24 7.97
N ALA A 567 13.77 -33.67 8.93
CA ALA A 567 12.33 -33.51 8.90
C ALA A 567 11.93 -32.50 7.79
N GLU A 568 10.84 -32.79 7.07
CA GLU A 568 10.33 -31.91 5.99
C GLU A 568 11.36 -31.55 4.88
N GLU A 569 12.20 -32.51 4.49
CA GLU A 569 13.07 -32.41 3.29
C GLU A 569 14.04 -31.21 3.24
N GLY A 570 14.58 -30.80 4.38
CA GLY A 570 15.67 -29.82 4.48
C GLY A 570 15.24 -28.55 5.19
N LYS A 571 13.96 -28.41 5.51
CA LYS A 571 13.44 -27.25 6.22
C LYS A 571 13.95 -27.21 7.65
N ALA A 572 14.71 -26.17 7.98
CA ALA A 572 15.36 -26.03 9.27
C ALA A 572 15.41 -24.58 9.74
N THR A 573 15.70 -24.36 11.02
CA THR A 573 16.09 -23.06 11.55
C THR A 573 17.60 -23.04 11.71
N CYS A 574 18.29 -22.24 10.90
CA CYS A 574 19.74 -22.03 11.01
C CYS A 574 20.10 -20.83 11.88
N TYR A 575 21.21 -21.02 12.58
CA TYR A 575 21.84 -20.11 13.51
C TYR A 575 23.30 -19.93 13.10
N PHE A 576 23.88 -18.77 13.42
CA PHE A 576 25.28 -18.47 13.16
C PHE A 576 25.97 -17.91 14.40
N SER A 577 27.29 -18.11 14.50
CA SER A 577 28.14 -17.61 15.59
C SER A 577 29.53 -17.25 15.06
N ASN A 578 30.13 -16.19 15.61
CA ASN A 578 31.52 -15.81 15.32
C ASN A 578 32.56 -16.53 16.21
N SER A 579 32.12 -17.32 17.20
CA SER A 579 33.00 -18.00 18.17
C SER A 579 32.77 -19.51 18.24
N GLY A 580 31.61 -19.99 17.78
CA GLY A 580 31.20 -21.39 17.90
C GLY A 580 30.89 -21.84 19.32
N ALA A 581 31.01 -20.95 20.32
CA ALA A 581 30.76 -21.25 21.71
C ALA A 581 29.28 -21.59 21.99
N GLN A 582 29.04 -22.45 22.97
CA GLN A 582 27.68 -22.77 23.39
C GLN A 582 26.99 -21.51 23.94
N GLY A 583 25.84 -21.15 23.38
CA GLY A 583 25.09 -19.94 23.72
C GLY A 583 25.43 -18.68 22.92
N SER A 584 26.42 -18.71 22.01
CA SER A 584 26.73 -17.56 21.14
C SER A 584 26.04 -17.62 19.78
N TYR A 585 25.23 -18.64 19.53
CA TYR A 585 24.48 -18.82 18.29
C TYR A 585 23.26 -17.90 18.25
N ILE A 586 23.13 -17.16 17.15
CA ILE A 586 22.02 -16.24 16.89
C ILE A 586 21.28 -16.73 15.65
N ALA A 587 19.94 -16.70 15.67
CA ALA A 587 19.15 -17.11 14.52
C ALA A 587 19.42 -16.22 13.31
N MET A 588 19.51 -16.82 12.12
CA MET A 588 19.64 -16.08 10.86
C MET A 588 18.34 -15.34 10.53
N PHE A 589 18.44 -14.24 9.79
CA PHE A 589 17.29 -13.42 9.39
C PHE A 589 16.32 -14.14 8.43
N GLU A 590 16.83 -14.76 7.36
CA GLU A 590 16.07 -15.65 6.48
C GLU A 590 16.38 -17.09 6.92
N THR A 591 15.39 -17.77 7.53
CA THR A 591 15.52 -19.11 8.13
C THR A 591 14.14 -19.80 8.14
N PHE A 592 14.01 -21.01 8.68
CA PHE A 592 12.78 -21.83 8.63
C PHE A 592 12.41 -22.31 7.21
N ASP A 593 13.43 -22.52 6.38
CA ASP A 593 13.32 -23.01 4.99
C ASP A 593 14.49 -23.96 4.69
N TYR A 594 14.69 -24.38 3.43
CA TYR A 594 15.89 -25.13 3.00
C TYR A 594 17.06 -24.21 2.59
N LYS A 595 16.82 -22.91 2.48
CA LYS A 595 17.81 -21.86 2.17
C LYS A 595 17.79 -20.81 3.25
N HIS A 596 18.98 -20.47 3.74
CA HIS A 596 19.17 -19.58 4.88
C HIS A 596 20.09 -18.44 4.52
N LYS A 597 19.79 -17.24 5.04
CA LYS A 597 20.59 -16.05 4.77
C LYS A 597 20.63 -15.10 5.96
N GLN A 598 21.83 -14.58 6.21
CA GLN A 598 22.07 -13.52 7.16
C GLN A 598 22.90 -12.43 6.48
N LYS A 599 22.42 -11.19 6.55
CA LYS A 599 23.15 -10.02 6.05
C LYS A 599 24.05 -9.49 7.15
N LEU A 600 25.33 -9.30 6.84
CA LEU A 600 26.34 -8.77 7.73
C LEU A 600 26.95 -7.51 7.12
N GLN A 601 27.43 -6.61 7.98
CA GLN A 601 28.25 -5.47 7.58
C GLN A 601 29.60 -5.61 8.27
N LEU A 602 30.64 -5.91 7.49
CA LEU A 602 31.94 -6.32 8.00
C LEU A 602 33.02 -5.37 7.49
N PRO A 603 33.94 -4.89 8.34
CA PRO A 603 35.13 -4.20 7.88
C PRO A 603 36.10 -5.15 7.15
N GLU A 604 37.20 -4.61 6.65
CA GLU A 604 38.31 -5.42 6.12
C GLU A 604 38.83 -6.40 7.18
N GLY A 605 39.01 -7.67 6.80
CA GLY A 605 39.52 -8.70 7.70
C GLY A 605 39.18 -10.13 7.27
N ASP A 606 39.70 -11.09 8.03
CA ASP A 606 39.41 -12.52 7.88
C ASP A 606 38.31 -12.92 8.88
N TYR A 607 37.30 -13.65 8.40
CA TYR A 607 36.14 -14.04 9.18
C TYR A 607 35.91 -15.55 9.13
N THR A 608 35.66 -16.12 10.31
CA THR A 608 35.17 -17.49 10.47
C THR A 608 33.83 -17.44 11.18
N TYR A 609 32.80 -18.02 10.55
CA TYR A 609 31.47 -18.17 11.14
C TYR A 609 31.11 -19.65 11.24
N TYR A 610 30.51 -20.02 12.38
CA TYR A 610 29.98 -21.35 12.66
C TYR A 610 28.48 -21.33 12.46
N LEU A 611 27.99 -22.27 11.68
CA LEU A 611 26.59 -22.44 11.31
C LEU A 611 26.04 -23.68 12.03
N ARG A 612 24.85 -23.55 12.60
CA ARG A 612 24.11 -24.66 13.20
C ARG A 612 22.68 -24.61 12.70
N CYS A 613 22.20 -25.67 12.09
CA CYS A 613 20.84 -25.77 11.59
C CYS A 613 20.09 -26.87 12.34
N VAL A 614 18.88 -26.56 12.80
CA VAL A 614 18.03 -27.50 13.56
C VAL A 614 16.67 -27.61 12.88
N ASP A 615 16.25 -28.82 12.52
CA ASP A 615 14.93 -29.05 11.92
C ASP A 615 13.81 -29.19 12.96
N VAL A 616 12.57 -29.31 12.51
CA VAL A 616 11.40 -29.47 13.39
C VAL A 616 11.37 -30.79 14.16
N GLY A 617 12.13 -31.80 13.72
CA GLY A 617 12.32 -33.05 14.46
C GLY A 617 13.44 -32.97 15.51
N GLY A 618 14.20 -31.88 15.55
CA GLY A 618 15.33 -31.70 16.46
C GLY A 618 16.65 -32.28 15.93
N ASN A 619 16.75 -32.65 14.65
CA ASN A 619 18.05 -33.00 14.06
C ASN A 619 18.88 -31.74 13.90
N SER A 620 20.15 -31.82 14.31
CA SER A 620 21.12 -30.73 14.14
C SER A 620 22.20 -31.07 13.13
N ALA A 621 22.56 -30.11 12.29
CA ALA A 621 23.74 -30.13 11.45
C ALA A 621 24.60 -28.89 11.75
N ASP A 622 25.91 -29.07 11.86
CA ASP A 622 26.89 -28.01 12.12
C ASP A 622 27.88 -27.92 10.96
N GLU A 623 28.27 -26.70 10.56
CA GLU A 623 29.28 -26.45 9.53
C GLU A 623 30.00 -25.11 9.81
N SER A 624 31.15 -24.86 9.20
CA SER A 624 31.82 -23.55 9.28
C SER A 624 32.04 -22.94 7.91
N VAL A 625 32.12 -21.61 7.87
CA VAL A 625 32.48 -20.86 6.67
C VAL A 625 33.59 -19.86 6.98
N GLU A 626 34.56 -19.80 6.08
CA GLU A 626 35.74 -18.94 6.18
C GLU A 626 35.84 -18.09 4.92
N PHE A 627 35.95 -16.78 5.10
CA PHE A 627 36.10 -15.83 3.99
C PHE A 627 36.86 -14.59 4.42
N ARG A 628 37.36 -13.86 3.43
CA ARG A 628 38.08 -12.60 3.62
C ARG A 628 37.30 -11.44 3.02
N VAL A 629 37.30 -10.31 3.70
CA VAL A 629 36.78 -9.03 3.19
C VAL A 629 37.96 -8.12 2.87
N GLU A 630 38.04 -7.65 1.64
CA GLU A 630 39.02 -6.65 1.19
C GLU A 630 38.31 -5.36 0.79
N THR A 631 38.88 -4.21 1.17
CA THR A 631 38.31 -2.89 0.86
C THR A 631 39.30 -2.03 0.12
N ASP A 632 38.82 -1.34 -0.92
CA ASP A 632 39.59 -0.34 -1.65
C ASP A 632 38.74 0.91 -1.84
N ASN A 633 39.16 2.02 -1.26
CA ASN A 633 38.45 3.29 -1.28
C ASN A 633 39.25 4.41 -1.99
N GLU A 634 40.36 4.08 -2.64
CA GLU A 634 41.19 5.03 -3.36
C GLU A 634 40.97 4.92 -4.86
N ALA A 635 41.05 6.05 -5.57
CA ALA A 635 40.96 6.02 -7.04
C ALA A 635 42.34 5.76 -7.65
N PRO A 636 42.43 5.07 -8.80
CA PRO A 636 43.71 4.81 -9.46
C PRO A 636 44.49 6.07 -9.76
N MET A 637 45.75 6.04 -9.34
CA MET A 637 46.73 7.09 -9.59
C MET A 637 47.61 6.73 -10.78
N VAL A 638 47.78 7.67 -11.72
CA VAL A 638 48.74 7.53 -12.80
C VAL A 638 50.15 7.75 -12.26
N THR A 639 50.93 6.68 -12.15
CA THR A 639 52.31 6.72 -11.63
C THR A 639 53.32 7.19 -12.68
N ARG A 640 53.04 6.92 -13.97
CA ARG A 640 53.92 7.30 -15.09
C ARG A 640 53.11 7.63 -16.33
N ALA A 641 53.55 8.64 -17.07
CA ALA A 641 53.12 8.89 -18.44
C ALA A 641 54.33 9.19 -19.32
N TYR A 642 54.41 8.54 -20.48
CA TYR A 642 55.53 8.67 -21.39
C TYR A 642 55.10 8.46 -22.85
N ARG A 643 55.93 8.95 -23.77
CA ARG A 643 55.65 8.88 -25.21
C ARG A 643 56.54 7.84 -25.89
N THR A 644 55.92 6.96 -26.66
CA THR A 644 56.63 6.08 -27.61
C THR A 644 56.00 6.23 -29.00
N ASP A 645 55.12 5.30 -29.39
CA ASP A 645 54.32 5.36 -30.62
C ASP A 645 52.97 6.07 -30.42
N GLY A 646 52.65 6.40 -29.16
CA GLY A 646 51.45 7.08 -28.68
C GLY A 646 51.63 7.48 -27.21
N LEU A 647 50.55 7.98 -26.58
CA LEU A 647 50.53 8.26 -25.16
C LEU A 647 50.40 6.96 -24.38
N LYS A 648 51.39 6.62 -23.56
CA LYS A 648 51.32 5.50 -22.62
C LYS A 648 51.25 6.02 -21.19
N ILE A 649 50.32 5.47 -20.41
CA ILE A 649 50.21 5.74 -18.98
C ILE A 649 50.24 4.43 -18.20
N VAL A 650 50.73 4.50 -16.97
CA VAL A 650 50.81 3.39 -16.03
C VAL A 650 50.12 3.80 -14.73
N THR A 651 49.17 3.01 -14.26
CA THR A 651 48.49 3.21 -12.97
C THR A 651 49.18 2.43 -11.86
N ASN A 652 48.96 2.81 -10.60
CA ASN A 652 49.42 2.08 -9.41
C ASN A 652 48.69 0.75 -9.20
N GLU A 653 47.51 0.61 -9.79
CA GLU A 653 46.64 -0.57 -9.71
C GLU A 653 45.88 -0.82 -11.01
N ASP A 654 45.20 -1.96 -11.09
CA ASP A 654 44.41 -2.38 -12.24
C ASP A 654 43.22 -1.44 -12.46
N ALA A 655 43.15 -0.80 -13.63
CA ALA A 655 42.15 0.23 -13.91
C ALA A 655 41.56 0.15 -15.33
N GLU A 656 40.56 0.98 -15.58
CA GLU A 656 40.12 1.43 -16.90
C GLU A 656 40.37 2.93 -16.98
N CYS A 657 40.99 3.41 -18.07
CA CYS A 657 41.26 4.83 -18.25
C CYS A 657 40.62 5.36 -19.53
N VAL A 658 40.03 6.55 -19.42
CA VAL A 658 39.43 7.31 -20.50
C VAL A 658 40.05 8.70 -20.54
N TYR A 659 39.94 9.38 -21.68
CA TYR A 659 40.43 10.75 -21.82
C TYR A 659 39.47 11.64 -22.59
N SER A 660 39.53 12.94 -22.29
CA SER A 660 38.88 14.01 -23.03
C SER A 660 39.93 15.01 -23.54
N LEU A 661 39.59 15.76 -24.58
CA LEU A 661 40.45 16.79 -25.16
C LEU A 661 40.08 18.21 -24.73
N ASN A 662 38.97 18.37 -24.00
CA ASN A 662 38.42 19.68 -23.65
C ASN A 662 38.73 20.10 -22.21
N SER A 663 38.39 19.28 -21.22
CA SER A 663 38.60 19.58 -19.79
C SER A 663 38.53 18.30 -18.94
N CYS A 664 38.80 18.41 -17.63
CA CYS A 664 38.54 17.34 -16.66
C CYS A 664 37.06 17.14 -16.34
N ASN A 665 36.20 18.10 -16.65
CA ASN A 665 34.77 18.02 -16.34
C ASN A 665 34.00 17.30 -17.44
N TYR A 666 34.08 15.97 -17.43
CA TYR A 666 33.33 15.08 -18.32
C TYR A 666 32.93 13.79 -17.60
N VAL A 667 31.85 13.17 -18.04
CA VAL A 667 31.37 11.88 -17.52
C VAL A 667 32.29 10.77 -18.02
N PHE A 668 32.69 9.85 -17.14
CA PHE A 668 33.65 8.79 -17.48
C PHE A 668 33.24 8.00 -18.75
N GLU A 669 31.95 7.70 -18.91
CA GLU A 669 31.45 6.92 -20.06
C GLU A 669 31.44 7.67 -21.39
N GLU A 670 31.55 9.00 -21.37
CA GLU A 670 31.67 9.84 -22.57
C GLU A 670 33.13 10.03 -23.01
N GLY A 671 34.08 9.63 -22.16
CA GLY A 671 35.51 9.72 -22.44
C GLY A 671 35.95 8.75 -23.53
N LEU A 672 36.95 9.15 -24.31
CA LEU A 672 37.59 8.28 -25.29
C LEU A 672 38.41 7.21 -24.54
N LYS A 673 38.14 5.94 -24.81
CA LYS A 673 38.80 4.82 -24.11
C LYS A 673 40.29 4.75 -24.44
N MET A 674 41.13 4.61 -23.42
CA MET A 674 42.52 4.20 -23.58
C MET A 674 42.58 2.67 -23.60
N ILE A 675 43.13 2.09 -24.66
CA ILE A 675 43.25 0.63 -24.79
C ILE A 675 44.40 0.11 -23.92
N TYR A 676 44.34 -1.14 -23.48
CA TYR A 676 45.47 -1.76 -22.80
C TYR A 676 46.63 -1.97 -23.76
N SER A 677 47.85 -1.60 -23.34
CA SER A 677 49.07 -1.88 -24.12
C SER A 677 49.32 -3.38 -24.27
N ASN A 678 48.87 -4.17 -23.29
CA ASN A 678 48.80 -5.63 -23.33
C ASN A 678 47.50 -6.04 -22.61
N PRO A 679 46.59 -6.81 -23.22
CA PRO A 679 45.33 -7.24 -22.59
C PRO A 679 45.50 -7.97 -21.25
N SER A 680 46.66 -8.58 -21.00
CA SER A 680 46.98 -9.26 -19.74
C SER A 680 47.55 -8.33 -18.64
N ILE A 681 47.82 -7.05 -18.95
CA ILE A 681 48.37 -6.08 -18.01
C ILE A 681 47.43 -4.86 -17.95
N LYS A 682 46.55 -4.84 -16.95
CA LYS A 682 45.50 -3.83 -16.82
C LYS A 682 45.96 -2.52 -16.18
N THR A 683 47.24 -2.41 -15.83
CA THR A 683 47.86 -1.17 -15.35
C THR A 683 48.42 -0.28 -16.46
N ASN A 684 48.55 -0.80 -17.69
CA ASN A 684 49.22 -0.10 -18.79
C ASN A 684 48.23 0.29 -19.88
N HIS A 685 48.01 1.59 -20.06
CA HIS A 685 47.04 2.12 -21.02
C HIS A 685 47.72 2.91 -22.13
N PHE A 686 47.07 2.93 -23.29
CA PHE A 686 47.55 3.52 -24.53
C PHE A 686 46.45 4.36 -25.20
N ALA A 687 46.83 5.54 -25.69
CA ALA A 687 46.03 6.36 -26.58
C ALA A 687 46.88 6.89 -27.74
N GLU A 688 46.23 7.20 -28.87
CA GLU A 688 46.89 7.82 -30.00
C GLU A 688 47.39 9.24 -29.64
N TRP A 689 48.63 9.56 -30.01
CA TRP A 689 49.25 10.85 -29.70
C TRP A 689 49.06 11.86 -30.84
N GLN A 690 48.49 13.01 -30.51
CA GLN A 690 48.31 14.15 -31.41
C GLN A 690 49.13 15.34 -30.90
N PRO A 691 49.98 15.94 -31.75
CA PRO A 691 50.80 17.08 -31.35
C PRO A 691 49.96 18.30 -30.98
N ASN A 692 50.39 19.05 -29.96
CA ASN A 692 49.75 20.27 -29.45
C ASN A 692 48.37 20.09 -28.79
N ILE A 693 48.02 18.87 -28.38
CA ILE A 693 46.78 18.58 -27.66
C ILE A 693 47.08 18.27 -26.18
N VAL A 694 46.15 18.66 -25.30
CA VAL A 694 46.14 18.31 -23.88
C VAL A 694 45.12 17.22 -23.65
N TYR A 695 45.54 16.15 -22.99
CA TYR A 695 44.76 14.97 -22.65
C TYR A 695 44.35 15.04 -21.19
N TYR A 696 43.05 15.11 -20.93
CA TYR A 696 42.45 15.12 -19.60
C TYR A 696 42.00 13.69 -19.26
N ILE A 697 42.79 12.97 -18.46
CA ILE A 697 42.65 11.53 -18.26
C ILE A 697 41.96 11.22 -16.94
N LYS A 698 40.95 10.36 -16.95
CA LYS A 698 40.35 9.76 -15.76
C LYS A 698 40.55 8.25 -15.78
N CYS A 699 40.99 7.71 -14.65
CA CYS A 699 41.09 6.28 -14.43
C CYS A 699 40.12 5.87 -13.34
N ARG A 700 39.45 4.74 -13.54
CA ARG A 700 38.52 4.12 -12.59
C ARG A 700 38.98 2.68 -12.37
N ASP A 701 39.07 2.25 -11.12
CA ASP A 701 39.42 0.86 -10.81
C ASP A 701 38.25 -0.09 -11.15
N PHE A 702 38.43 -1.38 -10.86
CA PHE A 702 37.37 -2.37 -11.00
C PHE A 702 36.33 -2.34 -9.85
N TYR A 703 36.55 -1.51 -8.82
CA TYR A 703 35.67 -1.32 -7.66
C TYR A 703 34.77 -0.08 -7.78
N GLY A 704 34.95 0.71 -8.84
CA GLY A 704 34.19 1.91 -9.14
C GLY A 704 34.78 3.22 -8.61
N ASN A 705 35.94 3.18 -7.96
CA ASN A 705 36.61 4.38 -7.46
C ASN A 705 37.22 5.17 -8.62
N ALA A 706 36.86 6.44 -8.71
CA ALA A 706 37.29 7.36 -9.76
C ALA A 706 37.53 8.75 -9.15
N PRO A 707 38.35 9.61 -9.78
CA PRO A 707 38.48 10.99 -9.38
C PRO A 707 37.14 11.75 -9.47
N LEU A 708 37.03 12.85 -8.73
CA LEU A 708 35.83 13.71 -8.71
C LEU A 708 35.45 14.20 -10.13
N PRO A 709 34.17 14.57 -10.37
CA PRO A 709 33.69 14.94 -11.70
C PRO A 709 34.51 16.04 -12.40
N ASP A 710 35.09 16.98 -11.67
CA ASP A 710 35.92 18.08 -12.16
C ASP A 710 37.43 17.80 -12.10
N GLN A 711 37.83 16.61 -11.64
CA GLN A 711 39.23 16.22 -11.45
C GLN A 711 39.66 15.12 -12.43
N CYS A 712 40.91 15.20 -12.89
CA CYS A 712 41.55 14.16 -13.68
C CYS A 712 42.52 13.36 -12.81
N SER A 713 42.66 12.07 -13.10
CA SER A 713 43.79 11.26 -12.60
C SER A 713 45.12 11.81 -13.12
N MET A 714 45.14 12.34 -14.35
CA MET A 714 46.29 13.05 -14.92
C MET A 714 45.89 14.01 -16.04
N ILE A 715 46.62 15.12 -16.19
CA ILE A 715 46.57 15.97 -17.39
C ILE A 715 47.88 15.80 -18.14
N ALA A 716 47.84 15.18 -19.32
CA ALA A 716 49.02 14.87 -20.13
C ALA A 716 49.11 15.79 -21.36
N SER A 717 50.30 16.32 -21.63
CA SER A 717 50.59 17.25 -22.73
C SER A 717 52.06 17.16 -23.12
N ALA A 718 52.43 17.78 -24.25
CA ALA A 718 53.81 17.73 -24.75
C ALA A 718 54.85 18.32 -23.78
N SER A 719 54.45 19.09 -22.78
CA SER A 719 55.35 19.71 -21.79
C SER A 719 55.64 18.82 -20.58
N ASN A 720 54.79 17.82 -20.28
CA ASN A 720 54.88 17.02 -19.06
C ASN A 720 54.92 15.50 -19.28
N VAL A 721 54.83 15.04 -20.54
CA VAL A 721 55.06 13.64 -20.95
C VAL A 721 56.47 13.55 -21.55
N LYS A 722 57.34 12.71 -20.98
CA LYS A 722 58.73 12.51 -21.43
C LYS A 722 58.90 11.24 -22.26
#